data_AF-A0A8J7CPM1-F1
#
_entry.id   AF-A0A8J7CPM1-F1
#
_cell.length_a   1.000
_cell.length_b   1.000
_cell.length_c   1.000
_cell.angle_alpha   90.00
_cell.angle_beta   90.00
_cell.angle_gamma   90.00
#
_symmetry.space_group_name_H-M   'P 1'
#
loop_
_entity.id
_entity.type
_entity.pdbx_description
1 polymer ?
#
loop_
_entity_poly.entity_id
_entity_poly.type
_entity_poly.pdbx_seq_one_letter_code
_entity_poly.pdbx_strand_id
1 'polypeptide(L)'
;LGFMEAISIAKAMAAITKQKLDPNQELIGQGLANIICFMGQSYAVSGSFSRSAVNLQAGARTGMSNVFSGIIVAIVLLFFSPLLYHLPQAVLASIIMMAVVGLLNVSGFVHAWRTQPFDGIVSAITFVCTLALAPHLEEGLFLGVALSLGGYLFRTMRPEVAILAPTPDGGLGDASRHGLEQCQYLAAIRFDGPLNFASASYLEDKVLDRVSKLPDLRQVLIVADGINEVDASGEEMLRHLVEHLREAGLDVSFSGLKDQVVDVLKRSHLYDFVGDNHVYPNMAHAIAAIYASAHPEPEPDCPFRTVMPRLAELSLHPDGSLRDAIRKDLPLCRHIAVLRFDDPLTYANTDFLEQETLLKLEGRPELRQVLFIAHGIADIDPSGAQKLCQLVNTLRDQGLEVSFSGFRDEVLEVLDRIDTDQVIGEDRHFPTQFAAIAGAYAHAHLESDEDNCPFLPLAPRVTELSLHPDGTLREARRHGLRLCSHIAALRFDGPMMLADPAALEAQLVRWVKNRLEVSHLLLDAHTLDRFSGNDAERLLDLVGRLRRAGLEVIFSSFRDHVFEVIERTGAADEIGLDSFFPSESSAVAAIYAEAHQKRTEEDCPLRAMLPRVVELSLHPDGSRRNAQRYGLATCRVIAVLRIDGALTFATVDYVADEIKTQIADRPELRHVLLAGHGLSSVDEIASEGLAALVVELRDSGYEVSVSGLKDEVLDVLERTGCLEIIGADAVFPTRAKAIEAIHHKAHEGVDEHPCPLIEVVEIYET
;
A
#
# COMPACT_ATOMS: atom_id res chain seq x y z
N LEU A 1 16.80 53.26 30.43
CA LEU A 1 16.41 52.65 31.73
C LEU A 1 14.89 52.56 31.89
N GLY A 2 14.17 53.69 31.94
CA GLY A 2 12.70 53.70 32.15
C GLY A 2 11.91 52.76 31.22
N PHE A 3 12.18 52.78 29.91
CA PHE A 3 11.51 51.85 28.97
C PHE A 3 11.81 50.37 29.26
N MET A 4 13.05 50.01 29.62
CA MET A 4 13.40 48.62 29.95
C MET A 4 12.70 48.13 31.23
N GLU A 5 12.52 49.02 32.20
CA GLU A 5 11.74 48.73 33.41
C GLU A 5 10.26 48.57 33.08
N ALA A 6 9.67 49.54 32.36
CA ALA A 6 8.27 49.52 31.96
C ALA A 6 7.92 48.27 31.13
N ILE A 7 8.75 47.90 30.15
CA ILE A 7 8.49 46.71 29.31
C ILE A 7 8.66 45.41 30.09
N SER A 8 9.58 45.35 31.06
CA SER A 8 9.74 44.17 31.92
C SER A 8 8.51 43.97 32.82
N ILE A 9 7.98 45.06 33.39
CA ILE A 9 6.73 45.04 34.15
C ILE A 9 5.56 44.66 33.25
N ALA A 10 5.45 45.26 32.06
CA ALA A 10 4.38 44.98 31.11
C ALA A 10 4.38 43.52 30.66
N LYS A 11 5.56 42.92 30.40
CA LYS A 11 5.68 41.49 30.08
C LYS A 11 5.26 40.60 31.24
N ALA A 12 5.65 40.93 32.47
CA ALA A 12 5.24 40.18 33.65
C ALA A 12 3.72 40.23 33.87
N MET A 13 3.11 41.40 33.68
CA MET A 13 1.65 41.57 33.78
C MET A 13 0.93 40.86 32.62
N ALA A 14 1.43 40.97 31.39
CA ALA A 14 0.90 40.29 30.21
C ALA A 14 0.95 38.76 30.34
N ALA A 15 1.97 38.20 30.99
CA ALA A 15 2.05 36.78 31.28
C ALA A 15 0.93 36.31 32.23
N ILE A 16 0.57 37.14 33.22
CA ILE A 16 -0.53 36.86 34.16
C ILE A 16 -1.90 37.04 33.49
N THR A 17 -2.08 38.13 32.73
CA THR A 17 -3.37 38.47 32.09
C THR A 17 -3.59 37.80 30.75
N LYS A 18 -2.56 37.15 30.19
CA LYS A 18 -2.52 36.55 28.84
C LYS A 18 -2.84 37.55 27.73
N GLN A 19 -2.48 38.82 27.93
CA GLN A 19 -2.69 39.88 26.95
C GLN A 19 -1.52 39.97 25.96
N LYS A 20 -1.81 40.32 24.71
CA LYS A 20 -0.79 40.64 23.72
C LYS A 20 -0.20 42.01 24.04
N LEU A 21 1.12 42.07 24.17
CA LEU A 21 1.87 43.31 24.39
C LEU A 21 2.58 43.72 23.10
N ASP A 22 2.42 44.98 22.69
CA ASP A 22 3.21 45.61 21.63
C ASP A 22 4.28 46.52 22.24
N PRO A 23 5.57 46.15 22.19
CA PRO A 23 6.66 46.95 22.75
C PRO A 23 6.80 48.34 22.09
N ASN A 24 6.50 48.45 20.80
CA ASN A 24 6.59 49.73 20.09
C ASN A 24 5.49 50.68 20.57
N GLN A 25 4.27 50.15 20.79
CA GLN A 25 3.16 50.93 21.32
C GLN A 25 3.43 51.42 22.75
N GLU A 26 4.02 50.58 23.60
CA GLU A 26 4.43 50.96 24.95
C GLU A 26 5.51 52.05 24.93
N LEU A 27 6.49 51.94 24.02
CA LEU A 27 7.55 52.95 23.87
C LEU A 27 6.97 54.32 23.49
N ILE A 28 6.03 54.34 22.54
CA ILE A 28 5.31 55.56 22.14
C ILE A 28 4.52 56.13 23.32
N GLY A 29 3.78 55.29 24.06
CA GLY A 29 3.01 55.71 25.23
C GLY A 29 3.87 56.33 26.33
N GLN A 30 4.99 55.70 26.67
CA GLN A 30 5.98 56.22 27.62
C GLN A 30 6.61 57.55 27.16
N GLY A 31 6.93 57.66 25.86
CA GLY A 31 7.45 58.88 25.26
C GLY A 31 6.47 60.04 25.36
N LEU A 32 5.21 59.81 24.96
CA LEU A 32 4.14 60.82 25.06
C LEU A 32 3.87 61.23 26.51
N ALA A 33 3.82 60.28 27.44
CA ALA A 33 3.65 60.56 28.86
C ALA A 33 4.75 61.48 29.40
N ASN A 34 6.01 61.23 29.03
CA ASN A 34 7.14 62.06 29.44
C ASN A 34 7.13 63.46 28.80
N ILE A 35 6.70 63.60 27.54
CA ILE A 35 6.52 64.91 26.89
C ILE A 35 5.47 65.76 27.64
N ILE A 36 4.35 65.15 28.03
CA ILE A 36 3.30 65.83 28.80
C ILE A 36 3.81 66.17 30.21
N CYS A 37 4.52 65.26 30.86
CA CYS A 37 5.10 65.46 32.20
C CYS A 37 6.09 66.63 32.22
N PHE A 38 6.90 66.78 31.17
CA PHE A 38 7.82 67.91 31.01
C PHE A 38 7.08 69.25 31.03
N MET A 39 5.94 69.37 30.34
CA MET A 39 5.12 70.58 30.34
C MET A 39 4.57 70.93 31.73
N GLY A 40 4.38 69.93 32.59
CA GLY A 40 3.89 70.07 33.97
C GLY A 40 4.99 70.17 35.03
N GLN A 41 6.25 70.40 34.67
CA GLN A 41 7.40 70.41 35.59
C GLN A 41 7.59 69.11 36.40
N SER A 42 7.16 67.97 35.86
CA SER A 42 7.32 66.66 36.51
C SER A 42 8.70 66.05 36.21
N TYR A 43 9.17 65.19 37.12
CA TYR A 43 10.27 64.27 36.85
C TYR A 43 9.89 63.27 35.74
N ALA A 44 10.91 62.64 35.14
CA ALA A 44 10.71 61.56 34.19
C ALA A 44 9.90 60.42 34.83
N VAL A 45 8.88 59.96 34.12
CA VAL A 45 7.96 58.91 34.56
C VAL A 45 8.23 57.60 33.83
N SER A 46 7.94 56.50 34.51
CA SER A 46 8.07 55.13 34.02
C SER A 46 6.92 54.27 34.54
N GLY A 47 6.82 53.02 34.08
CA GLY A 47 5.92 52.02 34.66
C GLY A 47 6.28 51.71 36.12
N SER A 48 5.27 51.44 36.95
CA SER A 48 5.46 51.08 38.36
C SER A 48 4.91 49.69 38.63
N PHE A 49 5.79 48.74 38.98
CA PHE A 49 5.38 47.35 39.24
C PHE A 49 4.39 47.27 40.40
N SER A 50 4.70 47.93 41.52
CA SER A 50 3.89 47.87 42.73
C SER A 50 2.48 48.43 42.51
N ARG A 51 2.35 49.56 41.80
CA ARG A 51 1.04 50.14 41.47
C ARG A 51 0.27 49.26 40.48
N SER A 52 0.93 48.74 39.46
CA SER A 52 0.28 47.87 38.47
C SER A 52 -0.20 46.54 39.08
N ALA A 53 0.60 45.94 39.97
CA ALA A 53 0.25 44.71 40.66
C ALA A 53 -0.97 44.90 41.58
N VAL A 54 -0.99 45.97 42.38
CA VAL A 54 -2.13 46.30 43.25
C VAL A 54 -3.38 46.61 42.42
N ASN A 55 -3.23 47.38 41.33
CA ASN A 55 -4.34 47.72 40.45
C ASN A 55 -4.96 46.46 39.80
N LEU A 56 -4.11 45.50 39.38
CA LEU A 56 -4.56 44.23 38.83
C LEU A 56 -5.23 43.34 39.90
N GLN A 57 -4.66 43.27 41.11
CA GLN A 57 -5.27 42.54 42.24
C GLN A 57 -6.61 43.14 42.68
N ALA A 58 -6.78 44.46 42.56
CA ALA A 58 -8.05 45.16 42.80
C ALA A 58 -9.11 44.91 41.70
N GLY A 59 -8.78 44.13 40.67
CA GLY A 59 -9.71 43.72 39.61
C GLY A 59 -9.78 44.67 38.42
N ALA A 60 -8.80 45.57 38.24
CA ALA A 60 -8.77 46.46 37.08
C ALA A 60 -8.63 45.69 35.77
N ARG A 61 -9.50 46.00 34.80
CA ARG A 61 -9.53 45.36 33.47
C ARG A 61 -9.15 46.29 32.32
N THR A 62 -9.21 47.61 32.53
CA THR A 62 -8.96 48.61 31.50
C THR A 62 -8.02 49.71 32.00
N GLY A 63 -7.35 50.39 31.07
CA GLY A 63 -6.47 51.52 31.38
C GLY A 63 -7.17 52.71 32.05
N MET A 64 -8.51 52.77 32.00
CA MET A 64 -9.30 53.81 32.69
C MET A 64 -9.08 53.82 34.21
N SER A 65 -8.72 52.67 34.81
CA SER A 65 -8.37 52.62 36.24
C SER A 65 -7.23 53.59 36.60
N ASN A 66 -6.24 53.73 35.71
CA ASN A 66 -5.12 54.65 35.92
C ASN A 66 -5.54 56.12 35.78
N VAL A 67 -6.53 56.41 34.92
CA VAL A 67 -7.11 57.76 34.78
C VAL A 67 -7.85 58.16 36.05
N PHE A 68 -8.73 57.29 36.57
CA PHE A 68 -9.43 57.54 37.84
C PHE A 68 -8.45 57.68 39.02
N SER A 69 -7.43 56.82 39.07
CA SER A 69 -6.37 56.90 40.08
C SER A 69 -5.64 58.25 40.02
N GLY A 70 -5.31 58.74 38.81
CA GLY A 70 -4.69 60.05 38.62
C GLY A 70 -5.57 61.21 39.10
N ILE A 71 -6.87 61.19 38.80
CA ILE A 71 -7.83 62.21 39.27
C ILE A 71 -7.92 62.22 40.80
N ILE A 72 -8.00 61.05 41.43
CA ILE A 72 -8.04 60.93 42.90
C ILE A 72 -6.75 61.50 43.50
N VAL A 73 -5.59 61.15 42.95
CA VAL A 73 -4.30 61.72 43.39
C VAL A 73 -4.31 63.24 43.29
N ALA A 74 -4.82 63.83 42.20
CA ALA A 74 -4.93 65.27 42.05
C ALA A 74 -5.83 65.92 43.13
N ILE A 75 -7.00 65.32 43.41
CA ILE A 75 -7.92 65.80 44.47
C ILE A 75 -7.25 65.72 45.85
N VAL A 76 -6.58 64.61 46.15
CA VAL A 76 -5.89 64.40 47.43
C VAL A 76 -4.78 65.45 47.61
N LEU A 77 -4.00 65.71 46.57
CA LEU A 77 -2.93 66.72 46.61
C LEU A 77 -3.47 68.15 46.80
N LEU A 78 -4.60 68.51 46.17
CA LEU A 78 -5.18 69.85 46.25
C LEU A 78 -5.88 70.13 47.59
N PHE A 79 -6.58 69.14 48.16
CA PHE A 79 -7.47 69.37 49.32
C PHE A 79 -7.03 68.65 50.60
N PHE A 80 -6.33 67.51 50.51
CA PHE A 80 -6.06 66.62 51.65
C PHE A 80 -4.57 66.56 52.07
N SER A 81 -3.68 67.27 51.37
CA SER A 81 -2.25 67.33 51.72
C SER A 81 -1.97 67.69 53.20
N PRO A 82 -2.69 68.64 53.85
CA PRO A 82 -2.45 68.96 55.27
C PRO A 82 -2.70 67.78 56.22
N LEU A 83 -3.61 66.86 55.88
CA LEU A 83 -3.89 65.68 56.71
C LEU A 83 -2.77 64.64 56.63
N LEU A 84 -2.03 64.61 55.51
CA LEU A 84 -0.94 63.66 55.27
C LEU A 84 0.41 64.15 55.79
N TYR A 85 0.52 65.41 56.22
CA TYR A 85 1.78 66.03 56.65
C TYR A 85 2.44 65.32 57.84
N HIS A 86 1.65 64.78 58.78
CA HIS A 86 2.15 64.11 59.98
C HIS A 86 2.42 62.61 59.81
N LEU A 87 2.38 62.09 58.58
CA LEU A 87 2.56 60.66 58.33
C LEU A 87 4.00 60.22 58.63
N PRO A 88 4.25 59.26 59.54
CA PRO A 88 5.59 58.79 59.83
C PRO A 88 6.24 58.09 58.63
N GLN A 89 7.54 58.33 58.41
CA GLN A 89 8.31 57.66 57.34
C GLN A 89 8.31 56.13 57.49
N ALA A 90 8.20 55.61 58.71
CA ALA A 90 8.11 54.18 58.98
C ALA A 90 6.89 53.52 58.29
N VAL A 91 5.77 54.24 58.20
CA VAL A 91 4.56 53.76 57.50
C VAL A 91 4.85 53.64 56.02
N LEU A 92 5.50 54.64 55.41
CA LEU A 92 5.87 54.59 53.99
C LEU A 92 6.88 53.47 53.69
N ALA A 93 7.88 53.29 54.56
CA ALA A 93 8.86 52.20 54.42
C ALA A 93 8.20 50.81 54.49
N SER A 94 7.25 50.60 55.41
CA SER A 94 6.52 49.33 55.51
C SER A 94 5.71 49.00 54.24
N ILE A 95 5.07 50.01 53.64
CA ILE A 95 4.31 49.85 52.39
C ILE A 95 5.24 49.49 51.23
N ILE A 96 6.39 50.15 51.12
CA ILE A 96 7.39 49.83 50.09
C ILE A 96 7.95 48.42 50.28
N MET A 97 8.34 48.04 51.50
CA MET A 97 8.87 46.71 51.79
C MET A 97 7.85 45.60 51.48
N MET A 98 6.57 45.80 51.84
CA MET A 98 5.51 44.83 51.52
C MET A 98 5.34 44.66 50.00
N ALA A 99 5.47 45.73 49.22
CA ALA A 99 5.41 45.65 47.76
C ALA A 99 6.62 44.96 47.12
N VAL A 100 7.82 45.13 47.70
CA VAL A 100 9.08 44.58 47.16
C VAL A 100 9.26 43.09 47.49
N VAL A 101 8.76 42.58 48.61
CA VAL A 101 8.90 41.15 48.95
C VAL A 101 8.33 40.23 47.87
N GLY A 102 7.21 40.60 47.25
CA GLY A 102 6.60 39.85 46.14
C GLY A 102 7.39 39.89 44.82
N LEU A 103 8.40 40.75 44.70
CA LEU A 103 9.26 40.87 43.52
C LEU A 103 10.47 39.92 43.53
N LEU A 104 10.78 39.32 44.69
CA LEU A 104 11.93 38.42 44.82
C LEU A 104 11.62 37.06 44.16
N ASN A 105 12.12 36.88 42.93
CA ASN A 105 11.96 35.64 42.18
C ASN A 105 13.21 34.74 42.28
N VAL A 106 13.31 33.97 43.36
CA VAL A 106 14.43 33.03 43.59
C VAL A 106 14.37 31.83 42.63
N SER A 107 13.17 31.36 42.28
CA SER A 107 13.02 30.19 41.40
C SER A 107 13.51 30.47 39.98
N GLY A 108 13.32 31.68 39.47
CA GLY A 108 13.84 32.11 38.17
C GLY A 108 15.37 32.02 38.10
N PHE A 109 16.06 32.45 39.16
CA PHE A 109 17.53 32.37 39.24
C PHE A 109 18.02 30.92 39.25
N VAL A 110 17.40 30.07 40.07
CA VAL A 110 17.75 28.63 40.14
C VAL A 110 17.49 27.94 38.80
N HIS A 111 16.40 28.27 38.12
CA HIS A 111 16.09 27.73 36.81
C HIS A 111 17.15 28.13 35.78
N ALA A 112 17.52 29.42 35.70
CA ALA A 112 18.56 29.88 34.79
C ALA A 112 19.89 29.13 35.01
N TRP A 113 20.30 28.96 36.27
CA TRP A 113 21.53 28.23 36.62
C TRP A 113 21.50 26.76 36.21
N ARG A 114 20.35 26.08 36.35
CA ARG A 114 20.18 24.67 35.95
C ARG A 114 20.10 24.48 34.44
N THR A 115 19.48 25.43 33.73
CA THR A 115 19.32 25.37 32.28
C THR A 115 20.63 25.67 31.57
N GLN A 116 21.30 26.76 31.96
CA GLN A 116 22.56 27.18 31.34
C GLN A 116 23.44 27.88 32.38
N PRO A 117 24.53 27.25 32.85
CA PRO A 117 25.37 27.78 33.92
C PRO A 117 25.90 29.19 33.65
N PHE A 118 26.24 29.49 32.39
CA PHE A 118 26.72 30.82 32.00
C PHE A 118 25.67 31.91 32.21
N ASP A 119 24.39 31.65 31.90
CA ASP A 119 23.32 32.64 32.09
C ASP A 119 23.05 32.86 33.59
N GLY A 120 23.25 31.81 34.40
CA GLY A 120 23.28 31.89 35.86
C GLY A 120 24.44 32.74 36.40
N ILE A 121 25.66 32.56 35.88
CA ILE A 121 26.84 33.35 36.25
C ILE A 121 26.64 34.82 35.90
N VAL A 122 26.17 35.13 34.68
CA VAL A 122 25.88 36.51 34.27
C VAL A 122 24.85 37.13 35.21
N SER A 123 23.76 36.42 35.51
CA SER A 123 22.74 36.88 36.45
C SER A 123 23.30 37.16 37.86
N ALA A 124 24.19 36.30 38.36
CA ALA A 124 24.83 36.46 39.66
C ALA A 124 25.76 37.69 39.70
N ILE A 125 26.59 37.84 38.67
CA ILE A 125 27.50 38.99 38.52
C ILE A 125 26.70 40.27 38.43
N THR A 126 25.67 40.32 37.58
CA THR A 126 24.79 41.49 37.46
C THR A 126 24.12 41.82 38.79
N PHE A 127 23.57 40.84 39.52
CA PHE A 127 22.95 41.06 40.82
C PHE A 127 23.91 41.66 41.86
N VAL A 128 25.10 41.07 42.01
CA VAL A 128 26.11 41.55 42.97
C VAL A 128 26.62 42.93 42.58
N CYS A 129 26.91 43.16 41.29
CA CYS A 129 27.37 44.47 40.81
C CYS A 129 26.31 45.55 40.98
N THR A 130 25.04 45.29 40.66
CA THR A 130 23.95 46.25 40.88
C THR A 130 23.79 46.61 42.36
N LEU A 131 23.97 45.66 43.27
CA LEU A 131 23.92 45.93 44.71
C LEU A 131 25.15 46.73 45.20
N ALA A 132 26.35 46.39 44.71
CA ALA A 132 27.60 47.04 45.10
C ALA A 132 27.74 48.46 44.55
N LEU A 133 27.18 48.72 43.35
CA LEU A 133 27.23 50.02 42.67
C LEU A 133 26.07 50.93 43.06
N ALA A 134 25.20 50.54 43.98
CA ALA A 134 24.11 51.39 44.46
C ALA A 134 24.68 52.71 45.05
N PRO A 135 24.20 53.90 44.62
CA PRO A 135 22.91 54.17 43.95
C PRO A 135 22.91 54.16 42.40
N HIS A 136 24.03 53.91 41.73
CA HIS A 136 24.18 53.92 40.26
C HIS A 136 23.73 52.61 39.61
N LEU A 137 22.44 52.31 39.72
CA LEU A 137 21.83 51.06 39.22
C LEU A 137 22.03 50.85 37.71
N GLU A 138 22.14 51.94 36.95
CA GLU A 138 22.39 51.95 35.51
C GLU A 138 23.70 51.26 35.13
N GLU A 139 24.77 51.40 35.93
CA GLU A 139 26.07 50.80 35.63
C GLU A 139 26.01 49.27 35.73
N GLY A 140 25.33 48.74 36.75
CA GLY A 140 25.10 47.30 36.89
C GLY A 140 24.29 46.72 35.73
N LEU A 141 23.29 47.47 35.24
CA LEU A 141 22.52 47.07 34.06
C LEU A 141 23.36 47.04 32.79
N PHE A 142 24.15 48.08 32.52
CA PHE A 142 25.04 48.11 31.35
C PHE A 142 26.03 46.95 31.37
N LEU A 143 26.60 46.64 32.53
CA LEU A 143 27.48 45.48 32.69
C LEU A 143 26.75 44.17 32.37
N GLY A 144 25.53 43.98 32.88
CA GLY A 144 24.74 42.78 32.59
C GLY A 144 24.40 42.62 31.11
N VAL A 145 24.04 43.73 30.43
CA VAL A 145 23.80 43.74 28.98
C VAL A 145 25.09 43.42 28.22
N ALA A 146 26.21 44.03 28.60
CA ALA A 146 27.49 43.80 27.94
C ALA A 146 27.96 42.35 28.09
N LEU A 147 27.84 41.77 29.29
CA LEU A 147 28.17 40.36 29.55
C LEU A 147 27.24 39.41 28.78
N SER A 148 25.95 39.71 28.71
CA SER A 148 24.98 38.90 27.95
C SER A 148 25.26 38.94 26.46
N LEU A 149 25.51 40.14 25.90
CA LEU A 149 25.85 40.34 24.49
C LEU A 149 27.19 39.69 24.16
N GLY A 150 28.21 39.87 24.99
CA GLY A 150 29.52 39.24 24.83
C GLY A 150 29.42 37.71 24.88
N GLY A 151 28.61 37.18 25.80
CA GLY A 151 28.32 35.74 25.88
C GLY A 151 27.60 35.20 24.64
N TYR A 152 26.63 35.95 24.12
CA TYR A 152 25.95 35.62 22.86
C TYR A 152 26.95 35.57 21.70
N LEU A 153 27.78 36.61 21.53
CA LEU A 153 28.81 36.64 20.49
C LEU A 153 29.81 35.48 20.64
N PHE A 154 30.25 35.19 21.87
CA PHE A 154 31.17 34.08 22.14
C PHE A 154 30.59 32.72 21.72
N ARG A 155 29.30 32.48 21.95
CA ARG A 155 28.63 31.24 21.50
C ARG A 155 28.49 31.18 19.99
N THR A 156 28.13 32.29 19.35
CA THR A 156 28.02 32.36 17.89
C THR A 156 29.36 32.13 17.20
N MET A 157 30.48 32.54 17.82
CA MET A 157 31.84 32.29 17.31
C MET A 157 32.28 30.83 17.41
N ARG A 158 31.62 29.98 18.20
CA ARG A 158 31.96 28.56 18.34
C ARG A 158 30.73 27.67 18.17
N PRO A 159 30.19 27.59 16.94
CA PRO A 159 29.10 26.67 16.63
C PRO A 159 29.48 25.21 16.90
N GLU A 160 28.47 24.36 17.07
CA GLU A 160 28.71 22.93 17.24
C GLU A 160 29.23 22.33 15.93
N VAL A 161 30.34 21.61 16.01
CA VAL A 161 30.94 20.89 14.88
C VAL A 161 30.97 19.42 15.28
N ALA A 162 30.22 18.59 14.57
CA ALA A 162 30.11 17.16 14.84
C ALA A 162 30.80 16.35 13.74
N ILE A 163 31.57 15.33 14.13
CA ILE A 163 32.11 14.36 13.17
C ILE A 163 31.11 13.23 13.08
N LEU A 164 30.55 13.01 11.90
CA LEU A 164 29.49 12.04 11.72
C LEU A 164 30.06 10.66 11.38
N ALA A 165 29.50 9.64 12.03
CA ALA A 165 29.78 8.24 11.74
C ALA A 165 28.48 7.42 11.84
N PRO A 166 28.42 6.26 11.18
CA PRO A 166 27.22 5.42 11.17
C PRO A 166 26.90 4.88 12.56
N THR A 167 25.62 4.96 12.94
CA THR A 167 25.11 4.34 14.14
C THR A 167 24.66 2.90 13.85
N PRO A 168 24.62 2.01 14.86
CA PRO A 168 24.11 0.65 14.71
C PRO A 168 22.66 0.58 14.18
N ASP A 169 21.88 1.64 14.40
CA ASP A 169 20.49 1.76 13.97
C ASP A 169 20.34 2.18 12.48
N GLY A 170 21.46 2.30 11.75
CA GLY A 170 21.46 2.68 10.33
C GLY A 170 21.41 4.19 10.06
N GLY A 171 21.46 5.02 11.12
CA GLY A 171 21.56 6.47 11.02
C GLY A 171 22.99 6.97 11.04
N LEU A 172 23.16 8.30 11.05
CA LEU A 172 24.45 8.96 11.21
C LEU A 172 24.41 9.82 12.49
N GLY A 173 25.42 9.68 13.34
CA GLY A 173 25.49 10.34 14.64
C GLY A 173 26.89 10.88 14.93
N ASP A 174 26.98 11.75 15.94
CA ASP A 174 28.27 12.30 16.36
C ASP A 174 29.15 11.21 16.97
N ALA A 175 30.26 10.91 16.28
CA ALA A 175 31.23 9.89 16.61
C ALA A 175 31.97 10.19 17.91
N SER A 176 32.24 11.47 18.21
CA SER A 176 32.97 11.86 19.42
C SER A 176 32.10 11.68 20.66
N ARG A 177 30.80 11.92 20.53
CA ARG A 177 29.84 11.82 21.63
C ARG A 177 29.41 10.38 21.93
N HIS A 178 29.29 9.54 20.90
CA HIS A 178 28.80 8.16 21.03
C HIS A 178 29.89 7.09 20.88
N GLY A 179 31.14 7.48 20.64
CA GLY A 179 32.27 6.56 20.51
C GLY A 179 32.17 5.65 19.27
N LEU A 180 31.66 6.19 18.16
CA LEU A 180 31.41 5.42 16.92
C LEU A 180 32.71 5.25 16.11
N GLU A 181 32.78 4.14 15.37
CA GLU A 181 33.90 3.86 14.46
C GLU A 181 33.87 4.80 13.26
N GLN A 182 35.03 5.37 12.94
CA GLN A 182 35.19 6.37 11.88
C GLN A 182 35.99 5.78 10.73
N CYS A 183 35.64 6.17 9.50
CA CYS A 183 36.45 5.82 8.34
C CYS A 183 37.76 6.61 8.31
N GLN A 184 38.83 5.99 7.82
CA GLN A 184 40.14 6.62 7.68
C GLN A 184 40.26 7.44 6.38
N TYR A 185 39.49 7.08 5.34
CA TYR A 185 39.55 7.69 4.00
C TYR A 185 38.50 8.80 3.77
N LEU A 186 37.39 8.78 4.52
CA LEU A 186 36.28 9.73 4.40
C LEU A 186 35.93 10.37 5.75
N ALA A 187 35.93 11.70 5.81
CA ALA A 187 35.51 12.45 6.99
C ALA A 187 34.25 13.26 6.70
N ALA A 188 33.12 12.89 7.33
CA ALA A 188 31.88 13.66 7.30
C ALA A 188 31.84 14.63 8.50
N ILE A 189 31.81 15.94 8.23
CA ILE A 189 31.86 17.01 9.23
C ILE A 189 30.59 17.84 9.11
N ARG A 190 29.75 17.82 10.15
CA ARG A 190 28.55 18.66 10.23
C ARG A 190 28.83 19.95 10.98
N PHE A 191 28.38 21.07 10.43
CA PHE A 191 28.48 22.39 11.04
C PHE A 191 27.10 22.95 11.35
N ASP A 192 26.84 23.21 12.64
CA ASP A 192 25.54 23.66 13.13
C ASP A 192 25.59 25.14 13.53
N GLY A 193 25.57 26.05 12.54
CA GLY A 193 25.57 27.49 12.77
C GLY A 193 25.62 28.35 11.50
N PRO A 194 25.42 29.67 11.61
CA PRO A 194 25.65 30.59 10.51
C PRO A 194 27.14 30.62 10.17
N LEU A 195 27.48 30.70 8.89
CA LEU A 195 28.85 30.83 8.43
C LEU A 195 29.13 32.29 8.08
N ASN A 196 29.62 33.02 9.07
CA ASN A 196 29.90 34.44 8.94
C ASN A 196 31.33 34.76 9.39
N PHE A 197 31.74 36.03 9.28
CA PHE A 197 33.07 36.48 9.75
C PHE A 197 33.43 36.00 11.17
N ALA A 198 32.45 35.83 12.06
CA ALA A 198 32.70 35.44 13.44
C ALA A 198 32.94 33.92 13.63
N SER A 199 32.40 33.08 12.75
CA SER A 199 32.42 31.61 12.88
C SER A 199 33.24 30.90 11.80
N ALA A 200 33.55 31.57 10.68
CA ALA A 200 34.21 30.97 9.53
C ALA A 200 35.56 30.33 9.88
N SER A 201 36.44 31.06 10.58
CA SER A 201 37.74 30.53 11.00
C SER A 201 37.62 29.32 11.94
N TYR A 202 36.54 29.22 12.70
CA TYR A 202 36.33 28.07 13.58
C TYR A 202 36.01 26.79 12.79
N LEU A 203 35.26 26.90 11.69
CA LEU A 203 35.05 25.76 10.78
C LEU A 203 36.37 25.34 10.14
N GLU A 204 37.12 26.31 9.60
CA GLU A 204 38.43 26.08 8.98
C GLU A 204 39.39 25.34 9.92
N ASP A 205 39.58 25.86 11.14
CA ASP A 205 40.43 25.24 12.16
C ASP A 205 40.02 23.80 12.46
N LYS A 206 38.72 23.51 12.51
CA LYS A 206 38.20 22.16 12.80
C LYS A 206 38.39 21.19 11.66
N VAL A 207 38.20 21.64 10.42
CA VAL A 207 38.44 20.83 9.24
C VAL A 207 39.94 20.51 9.13
N LEU A 208 40.80 21.52 9.28
CA LEU A 208 42.25 21.33 9.23
C LEU A 208 42.78 20.46 10.38
N ASP A 209 42.27 20.64 11.60
CA ASP A 209 42.60 19.76 12.75
C ASP A 209 42.19 18.31 12.44
N ARG A 210 41.06 18.08 11.76
CA ARG A 210 40.63 16.72 11.40
C ARG A 210 41.53 16.11 10.33
N VAL A 211 41.84 16.86 9.29
CA VAL A 211 42.74 16.46 8.20
C VAL A 211 44.11 16.08 8.77
N SER A 212 44.64 16.87 9.71
CA SER A 212 45.94 16.58 10.34
C SER A 212 45.99 15.27 11.14
N LYS A 213 44.84 14.78 11.61
CA LYS A 213 44.72 13.56 12.42
C LYS A 213 44.51 12.30 11.58
N LEU A 214 44.19 12.43 10.29
CA LEU A 214 43.96 11.30 9.37
C LEU A 214 44.92 11.39 8.18
N PRO A 215 46.06 10.69 8.22
CA PRO A 215 47.06 10.75 7.16
C PRO A 215 46.58 10.12 5.84
N ASP A 216 45.65 9.16 5.92
CA ASP A 216 45.09 8.44 4.76
C ASP A 216 43.78 9.05 4.25
N LEU A 217 43.38 10.22 4.78
CA LEU A 217 42.17 10.91 4.35
C LEU A 217 42.28 11.25 2.85
N ARG A 218 41.20 11.04 2.11
CA ARG A 218 41.12 11.39 0.68
C ARG A 218 39.99 12.36 0.38
N GLN A 219 38.92 12.32 1.17
CA GLN A 219 37.74 13.13 0.92
C GLN A 219 37.12 13.69 2.20
N VAL A 220 36.76 14.97 2.16
CA VAL A 220 36.05 15.68 3.22
C VAL A 220 34.63 16.00 2.74
N LEU A 221 33.64 15.52 3.48
CA LEU A 221 32.24 15.86 3.25
C LEU A 221 31.79 16.87 4.29
N ILE A 222 31.45 18.08 3.85
CA ILE A 222 30.86 19.12 4.71
C ILE A 222 29.34 18.99 4.66
N VAL A 223 28.76 18.59 5.79
CA VAL A 223 27.33 18.44 5.98
C VAL A 223 26.76 19.79 6.43
N ALA A 224 26.12 20.47 5.50
CA ALA A 224 25.73 21.86 5.60
C ALA A 224 24.26 22.08 6.01
N ASP A 225 23.55 21.04 6.45
CA ASP A 225 22.14 21.12 6.89
C ASP A 225 21.91 22.18 7.98
N GLY A 226 22.92 22.39 8.83
CA GLY A 226 22.91 23.37 9.92
C GLY A 226 23.30 24.80 9.50
N ILE A 227 23.78 25.01 8.26
CA ILE A 227 24.19 26.31 7.74
C ILE A 227 22.95 27.05 7.24
N ASN A 228 22.54 28.07 8.00
CA ASN A 228 21.35 28.87 7.68
C ASN A 228 21.63 30.09 6.80
N GLU A 229 22.85 30.63 6.91
CA GLU A 229 23.25 31.87 6.25
C GLU A 229 24.76 31.84 6.03
N VAL A 230 25.19 32.41 4.91
CA VAL A 230 26.61 32.61 4.57
C VAL A 230 26.82 34.07 4.18
N ASP A 231 27.75 34.76 4.84
CA ASP A 231 28.19 36.10 4.46
C ASP A 231 29.39 36.06 3.50
N ALA A 232 29.84 37.22 3.02
CA ALA A 232 30.97 37.31 2.09
C ALA A 232 32.27 36.72 2.68
N SER A 233 32.53 36.91 3.97
CA SER A 233 33.72 36.36 4.63
C SER A 233 33.64 34.85 4.82
N GLY A 234 32.45 34.31 5.10
CA GLY A 234 32.17 32.89 5.16
C GLY A 234 32.35 32.20 3.81
N GLU A 235 31.88 32.83 2.73
CA GLU A 235 32.08 32.32 1.36
C GLU A 235 33.55 32.35 0.94
N GLU A 236 34.27 33.46 1.20
CA GLU A 236 35.70 33.59 0.90
C GLU A 236 36.53 32.53 1.64
N MET A 237 36.22 32.28 2.92
CA MET A 237 36.86 31.21 3.69
C MET A 237 36.54 29.83 3.09
N LEU A 238 35.30 29.53 2.71
CA LEU A 238 34.96 28.25 2.07
C LEU A 238 35.73 28.03 0.76
N ARG A 239 35.86 29.08 -0.04
CA ARG A 239 36.64 29.03 -1.29
C ARG A 239 38.09 28.66 -1.02
N HIS A 240 38.73 29.36 -0.08
CA HIS A 240 40.11 29.07 0.29
C HIS A 240 40.27 27.68 0.91
N LEU A 241 39.30 27.25 1.73
CA LEU A 241 39.31 25.91 2.31
C LEU A 241 39.25 24.82 1.22
N VAL A 242 38.35 24.97 0.23
CA VAL A 242 38.25 24.03 -0.90
C VAL A 242 39.53 24.04 -1.74
N GLU A 243 40.09 25.22 -2.02
CA GLU A 243 41.34 25.37 -2.76
C GLU A 243 42.51 24.69 -2.05
N HIS A 244 42.73 25.00 -0.77
CA HIS A 244 43.81 24.42 0.04
C HIS A 244 43.70 22.90 0.18
N LEU A 245 42.49 22.36 0.36
CA LEU A 245 42.29 20.92 0.47
C LEU A 245 42.56 20.22 -0.87
N ARG A 246 42.10 20.79 -2.00
CA ARG A 246 42.39 20.26 -3.34
C ARG A 246 43.86 20.31 -3.69
N GLU A 247 44.57 21.39 -3.32
CA GLU A 247 46.03 21.48 -3.47
C GLU A 247 46.78 20.41 -2.65
N ALA A 248 46.24 20.02 -1.49
CA ALA A 248 46.77 18.94 -0.66
C ALA A 248 46.42 17.53 -1.19
N GLY A 249 45.70 17.42 -2.31
CA GLY A 249 45.26 16.15 -2.89
C GLY A 249 44.01 15.54 -2.23
N LEU A 250 43.30 16.33 -1.43
CA LEU A 250 42.02 15.96 -0.81
C LEU A 250 40.87 16.55 -1.63
N ASP A 251 39.81 15.79 -1.81
CA ASP A 251 38.59 16.32 -2.42
C ASP A 251 37.59 16.81 -1.36
N VAL A 252 36.76 17.78 -1.74
CA VAL A 252 35.78 18.41 -0.84
C VAL A 252 34.42 18.39 -1.49
N SER A 253 33.44 17.87 -0.76
CA SER A 253 32.05 17.84 -1.19
C SER A 253 31.13 18.40 -0.11
N PHE A 254 29.96 18.86 -0.53
CA PHE A 254 28.94 19.43 0.34
C PHE A 254 27.66 18.62 0.26
N SER A 255 26.94 18.49 1.37
CA SER A 255 25.59 17.94 1.38
C SER A 255 24.62 18.82 2.15
N GLY A 256 23.36 18.88 1.74
CA GLY A 256 22.31 19.50 2.55
C GLY A 256 22.34 21.03 2.57
N LEU A 257 22.87 21.65 1.51
CA LEU A 257 22.86 23.11 1.40
C LEU A 257 21.43 23.63 1.23
N LYS A 258 21.05 24.62 2.03
CA LYS A 258 19.75 25.30 1.89
C LYS A 258 19.74 26.22 0.68
N ASP A 259 18.58 26.43 0.08
CA ASP A 259 18.42 27.27 -1.12
C ASP A 259 19.02 28.67 -0.96
N GLN A 260 18.85 29.29 0.21
CA GLN A 260 19.41 30.61 0.52
C GLN A 260 20.95 30.62 0.47
N VAL A 261 21.58 29.51 0.87
CA VAL A 261 23.04 29.33 0.80
C VAL A 261 23.48 29.04 -0.62
N VAL A 262 22.75 28.17 -1.34
CA VAL A 262 23.00 27.86 -2.75
C VAL A 262 22.94 29.12 -3.61
N ASP A 263 21.98 30.01 -3.36
CA ASP A 263 21.87 31.31 -4.04
C ASP A 263 23.11 32.18 -3.86
N VAL A 264 23.70 32.21 -2.66
CA VAL A 264 24.94 32.95 -2.37
C VAL A 264 26.13 32.30 -3.09
N LEU A 265 26.24 30.97 -3.06
CA LEU A 265 27.31 30.23 -3.73
C LEU A 265 27.26 30.37 -5.26
N LYS A 266 26.06 30.43 -5.85
CA LYS A 266 25.87 30.66 -7.29
C LYS A 266 26.22 32.09 -7.68
N ARG A 267 25.79 33.09 -6.89
CA ARG A 267 26.14 34.51 -7.14
C ARG A 267 27.64 34.79 -7.05
N SER A 268 28.35 34.06 -6.21
CA SER A 268 29.81 34.16 -6.04
C SER A 268 30.60 33.25 -6.98
N HIS A 269 29.94 32.43 -7.81
CA HIS A 269 30.58 31.39 -8.63
C HIS A 269 31.38 30.34 -7.82
N LEU A 270 31.17 30.24 -6.50
CA LEU A 270 31.78 29.17 -5.71
C LEU A 270 31.13 27.82 -6.04
N TYR A 271 29.83 27.83 -6.32
CA TYR A 271 29.09 26.64 -6.72
C TYR A 271 29.72 25.99 -7.97
N ASP A 272 30.02 26.79 -9.00
CA ASP A 272 30.66 26.32 -10.24
C ASP A 272 32.12 25.86 -10.01
N PHE A 273 32.83 26.49 -9.07
CA PHE A 273 34.20 26.13 -8.71
C PHE A 273 34.29 24.80 -7.96
N VAL A 274 33.33 24.54 -7.07
CA VAL A 274 33.19 23.25 -6.39
C VAL A 274 32.78 22.18 -7.40
N GLY A 275 31.85 22.50 -8.31
CA GLY A 275 31.37 21.62 -9.36
C GLY A 275 30.10 20.86 -8.96
N ASP A 276 29.22 20.62 -9.93
CA ASP A 276 27.93 19.95 -9.72
C ASP A 276 28.07 18.55 -9.12
N ASN A 277 29.18 17.87 -9.43
CA ASN A 277 29.46 16.51 -8.94
C ASN A 277 29.96 16.46 -7.50
N HIS A 278 30.00 17.60 -6.80
CA HIS A 278 30.50 17.72 -5.42
C HIS A 278 29.49 18.37 -4.48
N VAL A 279 28.30 18.69 -4.98
CA VAL A 279 27.20 19.26 -4.18
C VAL A 279 26.00 18.33 -4.26
N TYR A 280 25.62 17.78 -3.10
CA TYR A 280 24.58 16.76 -3.01
C TYR A 280 23.40 17.23 -2.15
N PRO A 281 22.18 16.76 -2.44
CA PRO A 281 20.99 17.18 -1.70
C PRO A 281 20.96 16.63 -0.26
N ASN A 282 21.48 15.42 -0.04
CA ASN A 282 21.55 14.83 1.29
C ASN A 282 22.87 14.06 1.50
N MET A 283 23.15 13.78 2.76
CA MET A 283 24.41 13.16 3.19
C MET A 283 24.54 11.70 2.72
N ALA A 284 23.46 10.91 2.68
CA ALA A 284 23.51 9.53 2.23
C ALA A 284 23.91 9.45 0.74
N HIS A 285 23.34 10.32 -0.09
CA HIS A 285 23.72 10.48 -1.50
C HIS A 285 25.16 10.92 -1.65
N ALA A 286 25.61 11.90 -0.86
CA ALA A 286 26.99 12.35 -0.90
C ALA A 286 27.95 11.20 -0.60
N ILE A 287 27.72 10.47 0.49
CA ILE A 287 28.56 9.32 0.87
C ILE A 287 28.58 8.26 -0.25
N ALA A 288 27.44 7.96 -0.86
CA ALA A 288 27.35 6.97 -1.93
C ALA A 288 28.21 7.34 -3.16
N ALA A 289 28.09 8.57 -3.64
CA ALA A 289 28.83 9.05 -4.81
C ALA A 289 30.34 9.17 -4.56
N ILE A 290 30.70 9.58 -3.35
CA ILE A 290 32.08 9.83 -2.91
C ILE A 290 32.83 8.54 -2.55
N TYR A 291 32.12 7.49 -2.16
CA TYR A 291 32.78 6.33 -1.58
C TYR A 291 33.75 5.65 -2.55
N ALA A 292 33.37 5.50 -3.83
CA ALA A 292 34.20 4.86 -4.84
C ALA A 292 35.47 5.67 -5.15
N SER A 293 35.39 7.00 -5.16
CA SER A 293 36.58 7.87 -5.31
C SER A 293 37.47 7.84 -4.06
N ALA A 294 36.87 7.75 -2.87
CA ALA A 294 37.59 7.68 -1.61
C ALA A 294 38.22 6.30 -1.32
N HIS A 295 37.66 5.20 -1.85
CA HIS A 295 38.11 3.82 -1.62
C HIS A 295 38.40 3.09 -2.95
N PRO A 296 39.59 3.25 -3.55
CA PRO A 296 39.96 2.56 -4.78
C PRO A 296 40.06 1.03 -4.60
N GLU A 297 40.38 0.57 -3.38
CA GLU A 297 40.25 -0.83 -2.99
C GLU A 297 39.20 -0.89 -1.87
N PRO A 298 38.10 -1.66 -2.04
CA PRO A 298 37.03 -1.73 -1.06
C PRO A 298 37.52 -2.42 0.22
N GLU A 299 37.77 -1.65 1.27
CA GLU A 299 38.09 -2.17 2.59
C GLU A 299 36.83 -2.82 3.20
N PRO A 300 36.89 -4.10 3.63
CA PRO A 300 35.71 -4.82 4.11
C PRO A 300 35.06 -4.19 5.36
N ASP A 301 35.83 -3.46 6.17
CA ASP A 301 35.42 -2.94 7.48
C ASP A 301 35.08 -1.43 7.49
N CYS A 302 34.85 -0.80 6.33
CA CYS A 302 34.48 0.62 6.32
C CYS A 302 33.08 0.86 6.92
N PRO A 303 32.93 1.69 7.98
CA PRO A 303 31.65 1.89 8.66
C PRO A 303 30.56 2.45 7.72
N PHE A 304 30.92 3.34 6.80
CA PHE A 304 29.96 4.04 5.92
C PHE A 304 29.25 3.13 4.90
N ARG A 305 29.69 1.89 4.74
CA ARG A 305 29.02 0.89 3.88
C ARG A 305 27.62 0.51 4.38
N THR A 306 27.30 0.76 5.65
CA THR A 306 25.95 0.54 6.19
C THR A 306 24.93 1.59 5.72
N VAL A 307 25.39 2.76 5.27
CA VAL A 307 24.55 3.92 4.94
C VAL A 307 24.40 4.15 3.43
N MET A 308 25.06 3.33 2.61
CA MET A 308 24.95 3.40 1.15
C MET A 308 23.56 2.96 0.67
N PRO A 309 23.02 3.58 -0.40
CA PRO A 309 21.87 3.03 -1.11
C PRO A 309 22.21 1.63 -1.60
N ARG A 310 21.27 0.69 -1.46
CA ARG A 310 21.53 -0.73 -1.75
C ARG A 310 20.64 -1.22 -2.87
N LEU A 311 21.26 -1.76 -3.90
CA LEU A 311 20.60 -2.58 -4.89
C LEU A 311 20.61 -4.04 -4.42
N ALA A 312 19.49 -4.50 -3.87
CA ALA A 312 19.35 -5.88 -3.42
C ALA A 312 18.96 -6.78 -4.59
N GLU A 313 19.69 -7.88 -4.80
CA GLU A 313 19.23 -8.95 -5.69
C GLU A 313 18.40 -9.95 -4.89
N LEU A 314 17.15 -10.15 -5.29
CA LEU A 314 16.19 -10.95 -4.56
C LEU A 314 16.07 -12.36 -5.14
N SER A 315 15.83 -13.32 -4.27
CA SER A 315 15.42 -14.68 -4.62
C SER A 315 14.26 -15.16 -3.76
N LEU A 316 13.59 -16.23 -4.19
CA LEU A 316 12.47 -16.82 -3.47
C LEU A 316 12.98 -17.66 -2.30
N HIS A 317 12.62 -17.27 -1.09
CA HIS A 317 12.88 -18.05 0.11
C HIS A 317 11.87 -19.22 0.21
N PRO A 318 12.21 -20.35 0.86
CA PRO A 318 11.29 -21.50 0.99
C PRO A 318 9.95 -21.23 1.69
N ASP A 319 9.81 -20.09 2.38
CA ASP A 319 8.55 -19.63 2.98
C ASP A 319 7.62 -18.91 1.98
N GLY A 320 8.04 -18.77 0.72
CA GLY A 320 7.32 -18.08 -0.34
C GLY A 320 7.57 -16.56 -0.40
N SER A 321 8.47 -16.01 0.44
CA SER A 321 8.79 -14.58 0.44
C SER A 321 10.03 -14.25 -0.39
N LEU A 322 10.06 -13.07 -1.03
CA LEU A 322 11.26 -12.57 -1.70
C LEU A 322 12.22 -11.97 -0.67
N ARG A 323 13.47 -12.44 -0.67
CA ARG A 323 14.52 -12.00 0.26
C ARG A 323 15.81 -11.71 -0.50
N ASP A 324 16.64 -10.85 0.07
CA ASP A 324 18.00 -10.60 -0.41
C ASP A 324 18.79 -11.92 -0.44
N ALA A 325 19.21 -12.30 -1.64
CA ALA A 325 19.82 -13.59 -1.90
C ALA A 325 21.19 -13.73 -1.25
N ILE A 326 21.99 -12.65 -1.22
CA ILE A 326 23.32 -12.63 -0.62
C ILE A 326 23.20 -12.76 0.89
N ARG A 327 22.28 -12.02 1.51
CA ARG A 327 22.12 -12.01 2.97
C ARG A 327 21.57 -13.32 3.53
N LYS A 328 20.78 -14.04 2.73
CA LYS A 328 20.10 -15.27 3.14
C LYS A 328 20.67 -16.54 2.50
N ASP A 329 21.77 -16.40 1.75
CA ASP A 329 22.43 -17.50 1.04
C ASP A 329 21.43 -18.30 0.17
N LEU A 330 20.65 -17.56 -0.63
CA LEU A 330 19.62 -18.13 -1.50
C LEU A 330 20.15 -18.34 -2.93
N PRO A 331 19.71 -19.41 -3.62
CA PRO A 331 20.09 -19.64 -5.00
C PRO A 331 19.52 -18.54 -5.92
N LEU A 332 20.35 -18.03 -6.84
CA LEU A 332 19.93 -17.08 -7.87
C LEU A 332 19.51 -17.81 -9.15
N CYS A 333 18.57 -17.22 -9.90
CA CYS A 333 18.20 -17.71 -11.22
C CYS A 333 19.28 -17.31 -12.25
N ARG A 334 19.52 -18.18 -13.23
CA ARG A 334 20.47 -17.92 -14.32
C ARG A 334 19.89 -17.02 -15.41
N HIS A 335 18.57 -17.11 -15.63
CA HIS A 335 17.88 -16.42 -16.72
C HIS A 335 17.20 -15.10 -16.29
N ILE A 336 16.90 -14.93 -14.99
CA ILE A 336 16.16 -13.78 -14.44
C ILE A 336 16.91 -13.15 -13.27
N ALA A 337 17.18 -11.86 -13.37
CA ALA A 337 17.70 -11.06 -12.26
C ALA A 337 16.56 -10.20 -11.68
N VAL A 338 16.30 -10.32 -10.37
CA VAL A 338 15.29 -9.51 -9.67
C VAL A 338 16.02 -8.52 -8.77
N LEU A 339 15.97 -7.24 -9.12
CA LEU A 339 16.69 -6.16 -8.45
C LEU A 339 15.69 -5.25 -7.73
N ARG A 340 15.95 -4.94 -6.46
CA ARG A 340 15.15 -3.99 -5.69
C ARG A 340 16.00 -2.83 -5.26
N PHE A 341 15.48 -1.62 -5.50
CA PHE A 341 16.04 -0.37 -5.05
C PHE A 341 15.04 0.32 -4.12
N ASP A 342 15.48 0.64 -2.91
CA ASP A 342 14.61 1.13 -1.84
C ASP A 342 14.75 2.64 -1.57
N ASP A 343 15.55 3.35 -2.38
CA ASP A 343 15.80 4.79 -2.24
C ASP A 343 15.09 5.62 -3.34
N PRO A 344 14.77 6.92 -3.11
CA PRO A 344 14.26 7.81 -4.15
C PRO A 344 15.25 7.92 -5.33
N LEU A 345 14.76 8.02 -6.57
CA LEU A 345 15.64 8.16 -7.74
C LEU A 345 15.87 9.63 -8.08
N THR A 346 17.12 10.07 -8.03
CA THR A 346 17.53 11.43 -8.38
C THR A 346 18.64 11.40 -9.41
N TYR A 347 18.96 12.54 -10.03
CA TYR A 347 20.14 12.64 -10.91
C TYR A 347 21.43 12.10 -10.26
N ALA A 348 21.57 12.25 -8.94
CA ALA A 348 22.80 11.96 -8.21
C ALA A 348 23.02 10.48 -7.86
N ASN A 349 21.98 9.66 -7.76
CA ASN A 349 22.09 8.25 -7.37
C ASN A 349 21.68 7.25 -8.48
N THR A 350 21.17 7.75 -9.60
CA THR A 350 20.86 6.94 -10.78
C THR A 350 22.12 6.39 -11.45
N ASP A 351 23.26 7.09 -11.38
CA ASP A 351 24.55 6.57 -11.85
C ASP A 351 25.01 5.38 -11.00
N PHE A 352 24.79 5.45 -9.69
CA PHE A 352 25.08 4.33 -8.77
C PHE A 352 24.18 3.13 -9.09
N LEU A 353 22.88 3.35 -9.31
CA LEU A 353 21.95 2.29 -9.72
C LEU A 353 22.41 1.62 -11.02
N GLU A 354 22.83 2.40 -12.02
CA GLU A 354 23.32 1.89 -13.30
C GLU A 354 24.60 1.07 -13.13
N GLN A 355 25.63 1.60 -12.47
CA GLN A 355 26.90 0.91 -12.26
C GLN A 355 26.72 -0.40 -11.47
N GLU A 356 25.98 -0.36 -10.37
CA GLU A 356 25.75 -1.53 -9.52
C GLU A 356 24.88 -2.56 -10.23
N THR A 357 23.93 -2.14 -11.07
CA THR A 357 23.17 -3.04 -11.94
C THR A 357 24.13 -3.75 -12.88
N LEU A 358 24.91 -3.02 -13.69
CA LEU A 358 25.81 -3.60 -14.68
C LEU A 358 26.82 -4.56 -14.05
N LEU A 359 27.38 -4.21 -12.89
CA LEU A 359 28.30 -5.08 -12.12
C LEU A 359 27.64 -6.41 -11.68
N LYS A 360 26.37 -6.38 -11.25
CA LYS A 360 25.66 -7.61 -10.85
C LYS A 360 25.32 -8.52 -12.02
N LEU A 361 25.15 -7.94 -13.22
CA LEU A 361 24.83 -8.68 -14.44
C LEU A 361 26.11 -9.18 -15.16
N GLU A 362 27.27 -8.61 -14.85
CA GLU A 362 28.55 -8.98 -15.45
C GLU A 362 28.86 -10.47 -15.22
N GLY A 363 29.26 -11.17 -16.29
CA GLY A 363 29.60 -12.59 -16.22
C GLY A 363 28.41 -13.56 -16.21
N ARG A 364 27.17 -13.11 -16.49
CA ARG A 364 25.97 -13.96 -16.62
C ARG A 364 25.49 -14.08 -18.08
N PRO A 365 26.08 -14.97 -18.90
CA PRO A 365 25.78 -15.07 -20.34
C PRO A 365 24.39 -15.66 -20.65
N GLU A 366 23.77 -16.35 -19.70
CA GLU A 366 22.45 -16.98 -19.84
C GLU A 366 21.30 -16.06 -19.42
N LEU A 367 21.61 -14.85 -18.94
CA LEU A 367 20.61 -13.90 -18.50
C LEU A 367 19.80 -13.40 -19.69
N ARG A 368 18.47 -13.47 -19.60
CA ARG A 368 17.54 -12.98 -20.62
C ARG A 368 16.69 -11.82 -20.12
N GLN A 369 16.48 -11.71 -18.81
CA GLN A 369 15.56 -10.73 -18.24
C GLN A 369 16.04 -10.11 -16.92
N VAL A 370 15.76 -8.81 -16.77
CA VAL A 370 16.01 -8.00 -15.58
C VAL A 370 14.69 -7.40 -15.11
N LEU A 371 14.33 -7.66 -13.86
CA LEU A 371 13.13 -7.14 -13.23
C LEU A 371 13.51 -6.16 -12.11
N PHE A 372 13.03 -4.92 -12.21
CA PHE A 372 13.17 -3.93 -11.15
C PHE A 372 11.90 -3.87 -10.27
N ILE A 373 12.07 -4.02 -8.96
CA ILE A 373 11.02 -3.80 -7.97
C ILE A 373 11.16 -2.38 -7.44
N ALA A 374 10.19 -1.53 -7.80
CA ALA A 374 10.18 -0.10 -7.57
C ALA A 374 9.38 0.34 -6.34
N HIS A 375 8.83 -0.60 -5.55
CA HIS A 375 7.96 -0.28 -4.42
C HIS A 375 8.61 0.61 -3.34
N GLY A 376 9.94 0.49 -3.19
CA GLY A 376 10.73 1.30 -2.28
C GLY A 376 11.09 2.68 -2.81
N ILE A 377 10.93 2.95 -4.11
CA ILE A 377 11.18 4.27 -4.70
C ILE A 377 10.07 5.21 -4.26
N ALA A 378 10.39 6.11 -3.33
CA ALA A 378 9.43 7.03 -2.76
C ALA A 378 9.18 8.27 -3.64
N ASP A 379 10.16 8.68 -4.45
CA ASP A 379 10.10 9.87 -5.31
C ASP A 379 11.09 9.73 -6.48
N ILE A 380 10.82 10.42 -7.60
CA ILE A 380 11.74 10.53 -8.75
C ILE A 380 11.78 11.96 -9.31
N ASP A 381 12.98 12.48 -9.57
CA ASP A 381 13.13 13.77 -10.27
C ASP A 381 13.21 13.58 -11.82
N PRO A 382 12.92 14.62 -12.63
CA PRO A 382 12.93 14.48 -14.10
C PRO A 382 14.27 14.01 -14.68
N SER A 383 15.38 14.39 -14.04
CA SER A 383 16.73 14.03 -14.47
C SER A 383 17.07 12.57 -14.14
N GLY A 384 16.64 12.06 -13.00
CA GLY A 384 16.75 10.67 -12.59
C GLY A 384 15.88 9.77 -13.45
N ALA A 385 14.69 10.23 -13.82
CA ALA A 385 13.82 9.52 -14.76
C ALA A 385 14.45 9.39 -16.17
N GLN A 386 15.14 10.43 -16.67
CA GLN A 386 15.91 10.33 -17.92
C GLN A 386 17.07 9.32 -17.84
N LYS A 387 17.80 9.28 -16.73
CA LYS A 387 18.88 8.30 -16.53
C LYS A 387 18.35 6.87 -16.40
N LEU A 388 17.21 6.68 -15.74
CA LEU A 388 16.54 5.38 -15.70
C LEU A 388 16.22 4.87 -17.11
N CYS A 389 15.77 5.74 -18.01
CA CYS A 389 15.59 5.40 -19.42
C CYS A 389 16.88 5.00 -20.12
N GLN A 390 17.98 5.71 -19.87
CA GLN A 390 19.28 5.38 -20.44
C GLN A 390 19.75 4.00 -19.97
N LEU A 391 19.57 3.67 -18.69
CA LEU A 391 19.84 2.34 -18.16
C LEU A 391 19.00 1.27 -18.86
N VAL A 392 17.68 1.48 -19.01
CA VAL A 392 16.78 0.54 -19.72
C VAL A 392 17.23 0.31 -21.16
N ASN A 393 17.59 1.36 -21.89
CA ASN A 393 18.08 1.24 -23.26
C ASN A 393 19.41 0.50 -23.33
N THR A 394 20.34 0.79 -22.41
CA THR A 394 21.64 0.10 -22.32
C THR A 394 21.48 -1.40 -22.10
N LEU A 395 20.57 -1.81 -21.21
CA LEU A 395 20.28 -3.22 -20.97
C LEU A 395 19.63 -3.89 -22.18
N ARG A 396 18.74 -3.19 -22.89
CA ARG A 396 18.11 -3.71 -24.12
C ARG A 396 19.09 -3.87 -25.27
N ASP A 397 20.04 -2.95 -25.42
CA ASP A 397 21.11 -3.04 -26.42
C ASP A 397 22.02 -4.27 -26.17
N GLN A 398 22.10 -4.75 -24.93
CA GLN A 398 22.76 -6.01 -24.57
C GLN A 398 21.90 -7.26 -24.82
N GLY A 399 20.67 -7.10 -25.33
CA GLY A 399 19.74 -8.19 -25.60
C GLY A 399 18.92 -8.64 -24.39
N LEU A 400 18.92 -7.87 -23.29
CA LEU A 400 18.14 -8.16 -22.09
C LEU A 400 16.75 -7.51 -22.15
N GLU A 401 15.73 -8.25 -21.74
CA GLU A 401 14.43 -7.67 -21.48
C GLU A 401 14.37 -7.02 -20.11
N VAL A 402 13.78 -5.82 -20.02
CA VAL A 402 13.62 -5.09 -18.76
C VAL A 402 12.15 -4.93 -18.42
N SER A 403 11.77 -5.24 -17.19
CA SER A 403 10.41 -5.09 -16.65
C SER A 403 10.44 -4.39 -15.29
N PHE A 404 9.32 -3.76 -14.92
CA PHE A 404 9.17 -3.03 -13.66
C PHE A 404 7.95 -3.50 -12.87
N SER A 405 7.99 -3.33 -11.54
CA SER A 405 6.80 -3.53 -10.71
C SER A 405 6.72 -2.58 -9.53
N GLY A 406 5.50 -2.17 -9.20
CA GLY A 406 5.19 -1.50 -7.93
C GLY A 406 5.59 -0.03 -7.85
N PHE A 407 5.63 0.71 -8.97
CA PHE A 407 5.72 2.17 -8.91
C PHE A 407 4.53 2.76 -8.14
N ARG A 408 4.79 3.84 -7.39
CA ARG A 408 3.74 4.64 -6.75
C ARG A 408 3.12 5.60 -7.77
N ASP A 409 1.86 5.97 -7.56
CA ASP A 409 1.14 6.90 -8.45
C ASP A 409 1.90 8.22 -8.66
N GLU A 410 2.50 8.77 -7.59
CA GLU A 410 3.32 10.00 -7.64
C GLU A 410 4.54 9.86 -8.57
N VAL A 411 5.15 8.68 -8.61
CA VAL A 411 6.31 8.38 -9.47
C VAL A 411 5.86 8.19 -10.92
N LEU A 412 4.72 7.52 -11.14
CA LEU A 412 4.13 7.37 -12.46
C LEU A 412 3.77 8.72 -13.08
N GLU A 413 3.19 9.66 -12.31
CA GLU A 413 2.89 11.00 -12.81
C GLU A 413 4.12 11.76 -13.33
N VAL A 414 5.29 11.58 -12.70
CA VAL A 414 6.54 12.20 -13.17
C VAL A 414 7.05 11.52 -14.44
N LEU A 415 6.91 10.20 -14.54
CA LEU A 415 7.28 9.42 -15.73
C LEU A 415 6.37 9.76 -16.91
N ASP A 416 5.06 9.92 -16.72
CA ASP A 416 4.13 10.28 -17.78
C ASP A 416 4.46 11.68 -18.37
N ARG A 417 4.88 12.61 -17.51
CA ARG A 417 5.18 14.00 -17.92
C ARG A 417 6.40 14.15 -18.81
N ILE A 418 7.30 13.19 -18.83
CA ILE A 418 8.54 13.22 -19.63
C ILE A 418 8.51 12.25 -20.82
N ASP A 419 7.34 11.70 -21.16
CA ASP A 419 7.12 10.77 -22.29
C ASP A 419 7.87 9.42 -22.12
N THR A 420 7.98 8.95 -20.86
CA THR A 420 8.74 7.73 -20.51
C THR A 420 8.08 6.43 -20.98
N ASP A 421 6.78 6.46 -21.26
CA ASP A 421 6.01 5.29 -21.69
C ASP A 421 6.52 4.68 -22.99
N GLN A 422 7.12 5.49 -23.88
CA GLN A 422 7.78 4.97 -25.09
C GLN A 422 8.99 4.09 -24.79
N VAL A 423 9.63 4.26 -23.62
CA VAL A 423 10.83 3.50 -23.24
C VAL A 423 10.48 2.34 -22.32
N ILE A 424 9.61 2.53 -21.32
CA ILE A 424 9.26 1.44 -20.39
C ILE A 424 8.26 0.48 -21.05
N GLY A 425 7.27 0.98 -21.80
CA GLY A 425 6.20 0.22 -22.45
C GLY A 425 5.11 -0.22 -21.47
N GLU A 426 3.85 0.10 -21.76
CA GLU A 426 2.69 -0.26 -20.91
C GLU A 426 2.66 -1.76 -20.56
N ASP A 427 3.07 -2.62 -21.49
CA ASP A 427 3.09 -4.09 -21.31
C ASP A 427 4.21 -4.62 -20.40
N ARG A 428 5.12 -3.76 -19.91
CA ARG A 428 6.29 -4.18 -19.11
C ARG A 428 6.27 -3.66 -17.68
N HIS A 429 5.20 -2.98 -17.28
CA HIS A 429 4.93 -2.59 -15.90
C HIS A 429 3.87 -3.50 -15.28
N PHE A 430 4.22 -4.15 -14.18
CA PHE A 430 3.34 -5.09 -13.49
C PHE A 430 2.86 -4.52 -12.15
N PRO A 431 1.60 -4.76 -11.76
CA PRO A 431 1.03 -4.20 -10.52
C PRO A 431 1.64 -4.81 -9.26
N THR A 432 2.20 -6.01 -9.35
CA THR A 432 2.85 -6.68 -8.21
C THR A 432 4.15 -7.34 -8.65
N GLN A 433 5.10 -7.43 -7.72
CA GLN A 433 6.37 -8.13 -7.93
C GLN A 433 6.19 -9.60 -8.34
N PHE A 434 5.16 -10.29 -7.83
CA PHE A 434 4.89 -11.69 -8.18
C PHE A 434 4.37 -11.83 -9.61
N ALA A 435 3.48 -10.94 -10.06
CA ALA A 435 3.01 -10.91 -11.44
C ALA A 435 4.17 -10.64 -12.42
N ALA A 436 5.06 -9.73 -12.04
CA ALA A 436 6.23 -9.41 -12.83
C ALA A 436 7.20 -10.59 -12.97
N ILE A 437 7.46 -11.30 -11.87
CA ILE A 437 8.28 -12.53 -11.90
C ILE A 437 7.60 -13.62 -12.73
N ALA A 438 6.29 -13.80 -12.62
CA ALA A 438 5.55 -14.80 -13.39
C ALA A 438 5.57 -14.52 -14.90
N GLY A 439 5.39 -13.27 -15.31
CA GLY A 439 5.54 -12.83 -16.69
C GLY A 439 6.97 -13.01 -17.20
N ALA A 440 7.96 -12.63 -16.37
CA ALA A 440 9.37 -12.80 -16.71
C ALA A 440 9.78 -14.26 -16.84
N TYR A 441 9.21 -15.13 -15.98
CA TYR A 441 9.51 -16.55 -15.97
C TYR A 441 9.28 -17.19 -17.33
N ALA A 442 8.16 -16.86 -17.94
CA ALA A 442 7.77 -17.40 -19.23
C ALA A 442 8.78 -17.07 -20.32
N HIS A 443 9.05 -15.78 -20.52
CA HIS A 443 9.91 -15.32 -21.60
C HIS A 443 11.35 -15.84 -21.43
N ALA A 444 11.86 -15.80 -20.20
CA ALA A 444 13.20 -16.22 -19.88
C ALA A 444 13.43 -17.74 -20.01
N HIS A 445 12.38 -18.57 -19.89
CA HIS A 445 12.47 -20.04 -19.90
C HIS A 445 11.75 -20.73 -21.08
N LEU A 446 11.41 -20.01 -22.16
CA LEU A 446 10.75 -20.57 -23.36
C LEU A 446 11.48 -21.78 -23.98
N GLU A 447 12.80 -21.85 -23.83
CA GLU A 447 13.67 -22.86 -24.47
C GLU A 447 14.51 -23.69 -23.47
N SER A 448 14.38 -23.44 -22.16
CA SER A 448 15.16 -24.12 -21.12
C SER A 448 14.26 -24.92 -20.17
N ASP A 449 14.45 -26.24 -20.13
CA ASP A 449 13.88 -27.09 -19.07
C ASP A 449 14.83 -27.04 -17.85
N GLU A 450 14.65 -26.09 -16.95
CA GLU A 450 15.34 -26.10 -15.66
C GLU A 450 14.35 -26.26 -14.49
N ASP A 451 14.32 -27.47 -13.91
CA ASP A 451 13.69 -27.76 -12.61
C ASP A 451 14.34 -26.99 -11.43
N ASN A 452 15.50 -26.36 -11.65
CA ASN A 452 16.32 -25.71 -10.62
C ASN A 452 16.09 -24.18 -10.50
N CYS A 453 15.14 -23.60 -11.22
CA CYS A 453 14.84 -22.18 -11.08
C CYS A 453 14.18 -21.89 -9.70
N PRO A 454 14.72 -20.97 -8.88
CA PRO A 454 14.13 -20.64 -7.57
C PRO A 454 12.72 -20.03 -7.70
N PHE A 455 12.40 -19.45 -8.85
CA PHE A 455 11.09 -18.84 -9.13
C PHE A 455 10.07 -19.82 -9.74
N LEU A 456 10.42 -21.10 -9.95
CA LEU A 456 9.50 -22.13 -10.47
C LEU A 456 8.17 -22.26 -9.69
N PRO A 457 8.10 -22.03 -8.36
CA PRO A 457 6.82 -22.01 -7.64
C PRO A 457 5.90 -20.84 -8.01
N LEU A 458 6.43 -19.77 -8.60
CA LEU A 458 5.69 -18.57 -9.04
C LEU A 458 5.35 -18.60 -10.54
N ALA A 459 5.81 -19.61 -11.28
CA ALA A 459 5.50 -19.77 -12.69
C ALA A 459 3.99 -19.97 -12.89
N PRO A 460 3.36 -19.34 -13.89
CA PRO A 460 1.97 -19.60 -14.24
C PRO A 460 1.82 -21.08 -14.62
N ARG A 461 0.78 -21.76 -14.12
CA ARG A 461 0.55 -23.18 -14.41
C ARG A 461 -0.87 -23.40 -14.91
N VAL A 462 -0.96 -24.11 -16.04
CA VAL A 462 -2.20 -24.72 -16.49
C VAL A 462 -2.36 -26.06 -15.81
N THR A 463 -3.33 -26.14 -14.91
CA THR A 463 -3.59 -27.33 -14.10
C THR A 463 -4.77 -28.08 -14.66
N GLU A 464 -4.58 -29.36 -14.95
CA GLU A 464 -5.67 -30.21 -15.41
C GLU A 464 -6.49 -30.73 -14.23
N LEU A 465 -7.79 -30.52 -14.31
CA LEU A 465 -8.77 -30.86 -13.29
C LEU A 465 -9.51 -32.15 -13.64
N SER A 466 -9.94 -32.87 -12.61
CA SER A 466 -10.89 -33.96 -12.72
C SER A 466 -11.79 -34.04 -11.49
N LEU A 467 -12.88 -34.81 -11.60
CA LEU A 467 -13.83 -34.98 -10.53
C LEU A 467 -13.19 -35.76 -9.37
N HIS A 468 -13.09 -35.09 -8.23
CA HIS A 468 -12.70 -35.71 -6.97
C HIS A 468 -13.93 -36.38 -6.31
N PRO A 469 -13.75 -37.44 -5.48
CA PRO A 469 -14.86 -38.13 -4.83
C PRO A 469 -15.75 -37.26 -3.91
N ASP A 470 -15.32 -36.05 -3.57
CA ASP A 470 -16.11 -35.07 -2.81
C ASP A 470 -17.11 -34.30 -3.69
N GLY A 471 -17.13 -34.55 -5.00
CA GLY A 471 -18.01 -33.90 -5.96
C GLY A 471 -17.49 -32.61 -6.57
N THR A 472 -16.23 -32.22 -6.32
CA THR A 472 -15.61 -30.99 -6.85
C THR A 472 -14.51 -31.29 -7.86
N LEU A 473 -14.24 -30.35 -8.77
CA LEU A 473 -13.07 -30.44 -9.66
C LEU A 473 -11.79 -30.10 -8.87
N ARG A 474 -10.81 -31.02 -8.92
CA ARG A 474 -9.51 -30.87 -8.27
C ARG A 474 -8.39 -31.22 -9.23
N GLU A 475 -7.20 -30.72 -8.91
CA GLU A 475 -5.97 -31.01 -9.66
C GLU A 475 -5.75 -32.54 -9.77
N ALA A 476 -5.82 -33.05 -11.00
CA ALA A 476 -5.81 -34.48 -11.24
C ALA A 476 -4.47 -35.12 -10.87
N ARG A 477 -3.35 -34.46 -11.18
CA ARG A 477 -2.00 -34.98 -10.86
C ARG A 477 -1.76 -35.10 -9.37
N ARG A 478 -2.11 -34.06 -8.60
CA ARG A 478 -1.91 -34.00 -7.15
C ARG A 478 -2.75 -35.03 -6.40
N HIS A 479 -3.96 -35.30 -6.88
CA HIS A 479 -4.90 -36.21 -6.24
C HIS A 479 -4.96 -37.61 -6.89
N GLY A 480 -4.16 -37.87 -7.94
CA GLY A 480 -4.16 -39.14 -8.66
C GLY A 480 -5.49 -39.47 -9.34
N LEU A 481 -6.21 -38.46 -9.83
CA LEU A 481 -7.55 -38.60 -10.43
C LEU A 481 -7.45 -39.04 -11.89
N ARG A 482 -8.43 -39.82 -12.35
CA ARG A 482 -8.55 -40.22 -13.76
C ARG A 482 -9.00 -39.04 -14.61
N LEU A 483 -8.46 -38.91 -15.81
CA LEU A 483 -8.82 -37.83 -16.75
C LEU A 483 -9.81 -38.36 -17.79
N CYS A 484 -10.67 -37.48 -18.31
CA CYS A 484 -11.55 -37.83 -19.42
C CYS A 484 -10.80 -37.77 -20.77
N SER A 485 -11.10 -38.70 -21.67
CA SER A 485 -10.47 -38.75 -23.00
C SER A 485 -10.97 -37.66 -23.94
N HIS A 486 -12.23 -37.22 -23.80
CA HIS A 486 -12.91 -36.32 -24.74
C HIS A 486 -13.10 -34.89 -24.24
N ILE A 487 -13.18 -34.70 -22.92
CA ILE A 487 -13.34 -33.40 -22.27
C ILE A 487 -12.13 -33.14 -21.39
N ALA A 488 -11.48 -32.00 -21.57
CA ALA A 488 -10.43 -31.53 -20.68
C ALA A 488 -10.93 -30.35 -19.85
N ALA A 489 -10.84 -30.46 -18.53
CA ALA A 489 -11.07 -29.34 -17.62
C ALA A 489 -9.72 -28.75 -17.21
N LEU A 490 -9.47 -27.48 -17.51
CA LEU A 490 -8.25 -26.79 -17.13
C LEU A 490 -8.58 -25.61 -16.21
N ARG A 491 -7.74 -25.41 -15.20
CA ARG A 491 -7.75 -24.22 -14.36
C ARG A 491 -6.39 -23.54 -14.38
N PHE A 492 -6.45 -22.23 -14.27
CA PHE A 492 -5.30 -21.38 -14.16
C PHE A 492 -4.94 -21.17 -12.68
N ASP A 493 -3.82 -21.74 -12.23
CA ASP A 493 -3.38 -21.61 -10.84
C ASP A 493 -2.28 -20.52 -10.71
N GLY A 494 -2.52 -19.53 -9.84
CA GLY A 494 -1.59 -18.42 -9.52
C GLY A 494 -2.24 -17.04 -9.64
N PRO A 495 -1.58 -15.95 -9.18
CA PRO A 495 -1.97 -14.56 -9.51
C PRO A 495 -1.72 -14.32 -10.99
N MET A 496 -2.62 -14.87 -11.80
CA MET A 496 -2.47 -15.12 -13.22
C MET A 496 -3.36 -14.16 -14.01
N MET A 497 -3.29 -12.86 -13.72
CA MET A 497 -3.83 -11.88 -14.65
C MET A 497 -2.79 -11.65 -15.75
N LEU A 498 -2.79 -12.64 -16.65
CA LEU A 498 -2.12 -12.72 -17.95
C LEU A 498 -0.60 -12.53 -17.90
N ALA A 499 0.08 -13.50 -17.32
CA ALA A 499 1.44 -13.80 -17.74
C ALA A 499 1.44 -13.99 -19.27
N ASP A 500 2.34 -13.28 -19.95
CA ASP A 500 2.60 -13.27 -21.39
C ASP A 500 1.77 -14.30 -22.20
N PRO A 501 0.88 -13.88 -23.12
CA PRO A 501 0.13 -14.79 -24.00
C PRO A 501 0.97 -15.90 -24.62
N ALA A 502 2.26 -15.63 -24.92
CA ALA A 502 3.19 -16.63 -25.43
C ALA A 502 3.50 -17.76 -24.42
N ALA A 503 3.49 -17.46 -23.12
CA ALA A 503 3.68 -18.41 -22.02
C ALA A 503 2.53 -19.41 -21.95
N LEU A 504 1.32 -18.85 -21.93
CA LEU A 504 0.07 -19.60 -21.84
C LEU A 504 -0.10 -20.43 -23.11
N GLU A 505 0.20 -19.83 -24.26
CA GLU A 505 0.23 -20.49 -25.55
C GLU A 505 1.23 -21.65 -25.56
N ALA A 506 2.46 -21.46 -25.11
CA ALA A 506 3.46 -22.53 -25.08
C ALA A 506 3.01 -23.72 -24.20
N GLN A 507 2.41 -23.44 -23.04
CA GLN A 507 1.87 -24.47 -22.16
C GLN A 507 0.66 -25.19 -22.78
N LEU A 508 -0.28 -24.45 -23.37
CA LEU A 508 -1.48 -25.01 -24.00
C LEU A 508 -1.12 -25.80 -25.26
N VAL A 509 -0.23 -25.31 -26.12
CA VAL A 509 0.26 -26.04 -27.31
C VAL A 509 0.96 -27.34 -26.89
N ARG A 510 1.76 -27.31 -25.82
CA ARG A 510 2.41 -28.51 -25.26
C ARG A 510 1.36 -29.48 -24.71
N TRP A 511 0.31 -28.98 -24.08
CA TRP A 511 -0.80 -29.79 -23.56
C TRP A 511 -1.61 -30.43 -24.70
N VAL A 512 -2.03 -29.67 -25.72
CA VAL A 512 -2.80 -30.14 -26.88
C VAL A 512 -2.04 -31.27 -27.61
N LYS A 513 -0.72 -31.13 -27.79
CA LYS A 513 0.12 -32.19 -28.39
C LYS A 513 0.08 -33.51 -27.62
N ASN A 514 -0.16 -33.46 -26.30
CA ASN A 514 -0.19 -34.63 -25.44
C ASN A 514 -1.60 -35.24 -25.29
N ARG A 515 -2.66 -34.60 -25.81
CA ARG A 515 -4.07 -35.01 -25.65
C ARG A 515 -4.85 -34.96 -26.96
N LEU A 516 -4.50 -35.86 -27.87
CA LEU A 516 -5.03 -35.91 -29.25
C LEU A 516 -6.52 -36.31 -29.37
N GLU A 517 -7.13 -36.90 -28.35
CA GLU A 517 -8.53 -37.38 -28.38
C GLU A 517 -9.54 -36.39 -27.78
N VAL A 518 -9.06 -35.25 -27.26
CA VAL A 518 -9.92 -34.21 -26.67
C VAL A 518 -10.52 -33.36 -27.78
N SER A 519 -11.84 -33.21 -27.78
CA SER A 519 -12.59 -32.34 -28.68
C SER A 519 -13.12 -31.08 -27.99
N HIS A 520 -13.36 -31.13 -26.68
CA HIS A 520 -13.93 -30.03 -25.90
C HIS A 520 -13.01 -29.66 -24.73
N LEU A 521 -12.85 -28.35 -24.53
CA LEU A 521 -12.04 -27.75 -23.50
C LEU A 521 -12.92 -26.89 -22.58
N LEU A 522 -12.96 -27.26 -21.30
CA LEU A 522 -13.57 -26.50 -20.23
C LEU A 522 -12.50 -25.70 -19.49
N LEU A 523 -12.60 -24.38 -19.51
CA LEU A 523 -11.75 -23.46 -18.76
C LEU A 523 -12.50 -22.99 -17.50
N ASP A 524 -11.98 -23.34 -16.33
CA ASP A 524 -12.46 -22.83 -15.04
C ASP A 524 -11.88 -21.44 -14.77
N ALA A 525 -12.76 -20.44 -14.77
CA ALA A 525 -12.45 -19.03 -14.58
C ALA A 525 -12.54 -18.57 -13.12
N HIS A 526 -12.75 -19.47 -12.14
CA HIS A 526 -12.96 -19.10 -10.74
C HIS A 526 -11.77 -18.32 -10.13
N THR A 527 -10.56 -18.47 -10.68
CA THR A 527 -9.35 -17.77 -10.24
C THR A 527 -9.15 -16.40 -10.89
N LEU A 528 -10.05 -15.96 -11.77
CA LEU A 528 -10.02 -14.66 -12.44
C LEU A 528 -10.64 -13.57 -11.54
N ASP A 529 -9.78 -12.83 -10.82
CA ASP A 529 -10.20 -11.83 -9.81
C ASP A 529 -10.01 -10.35 -10.21
N ARG A 530 -9.21 -10.04 -11.24
CA ARG A 530 -8.94 -8.67 -11.73
C ARG A 530 -8.78 -8.59 -13.26
N PHE A 531 -9.87 -8.46 -13.99
CA PHE A 531 -9.88 -8.57 -15.46
C PHE A 531 -10.03 -7.20 -16.14
N SER A 532 -9.12 -6.86 -17.07
CA SER A 532 -9.08 -5.59 -17.80
C SER A 532 -9.55 -5.69 -19.26
N GLY A 533 -9.61 -4.57 -19.97
CA GLY A 533 -10.03 -4.56 -21.38
C GLY A 533 -9.03 -5.28 -22.29
N ASN A 534 -7.74 -5.04 -22.11
CA ASN A 534 -6.67 -5.73 -22.85
C ASN A 534 -6.68 -7.24 -22.60
N ASP A 535 -7.11 -7.64 -21.40
CA ASP A 535 -7.23 -9.05 -21.02
C ASP A 535 -8.35 -9.76 -21.80
N ALA A 536 -9.43 -9.05 -22.13
CA ALA A 536 -10.52 -9.55 -22.95
C ALA A 536 -10.07 -9.81 -24.40
N GLU A 537 -9.31 -8.89 -25.00
CA GLU A 537 -8.77 -9.05 -26.36
C GLU A 537 -7.78 -10.23 -26.44
N ARG A 538 -6.94 -10.40 -25.41
CA ARG A 538 -5.99 -11.53 -25.31
C ARG A 538 -6.71 -12.87 -25.16
N LEU A 539 -7.78 -12.90 -24.35
CA LEU A 539 -8.62 -14.10 -24.21
C LEU A 539 -9.26 -14.48 -25.55
N LEU A 540 -9.73 -13.49 -26.31
CA LEU A 540 -10.32 -13.67 -27.63
C LEU A 540 -9.34 -14.28 -28.64
N ASP A 541 -8.08 -13.79 -28.72
CA ASP A 541 -7.07 -14.38 -29.61
C ASP A 541 -6.76 -15.84 -29.21
N LEU A 542 -6.67 -16.12 -27.91
CA LEU A 542 -6.44 -17.48 -27.42
C LEU A 542 -7.56 -18.44 -27.84
N VAL A 543 -8.81 -18.05 -27.64
CA VAL A 543 -10.00 -18.83 -28.07
C VAL A 543 -9.98 -19.04 -29.58
N GLY A 544 -9.70 -17.99 -30.35
CA GLY A 544 -9.60 -18.06 -31.81
C GLY A 544 -8.52 -19.03 -32.30
N ARG A 545 -7.40 -19.17 -31.58
CA ARG A 545 -6.35 -20.16 -31.89
C ARG A 545 -6.76 -21.58 -31.52
N LEU A 546 -7.34 -21.78 -30.34
CA LEU A 546 -7.81 -23.10 -29.88
C LEU A 546 -8.91 -23.66 -30.80
N ARG A 547 -9.85 -22.81 -31.23
CA ARG A 547 -10.87 -23.18 -32.23
C ARG A 547 -10.27 -23.54 -33.58
N ARG A 548 -9.22 -22.83 -34.04
CA ARG A 548 -8.45 -23.21 -35.25
C ARG A 548 -7.73 -24.54 -35.11
N ALA A 549 -7.38 -24.96 -33.89
CA ALA A 549 -6.83 -26.27 -33.60
C ALA A 549 -7.89 -27.39 -33.54
N GLY A 550 -9.17 -27.06 -33.76
CA GLY A 550 -10.28 -28.02 -33.76
C GLY A 550 -10.86 -28.30 -32.37
N LEU A 551 -10.54 -27.48 -31.37
CA LEU A 551 -11.08 -27.59 -30.02
C LEU A 551 -12.26 -26.64 -29.83
N GLU A 552 -13.35 -27.17 -29.29
CA GLU A 552 -14.43 -26.34 -28.77
C GLU A 552 -14.05 -25.84 -27.38
N VAL A 553 -14.15 -24.53 -27.16
CA VAL A 553 -13.71 -23.89 -25.91
C VAL A 553 -14.89 -23.29 -25.20
N ILE A 554 -15.04 -23.68 -23.93
CA ILE A 554 -16.14 -23.28 -23.07
C ILE A 554 -15.58 -22.86 -21.71
N PHE A 555 -16.30 -21.96 -21.08
CA PHE A 555 -15.91 -21.38 -19.82
C PHE A 555 -16.93 -21.65 -18.72
N SER A 556 -16.44 -21.77 -17.49
CA SER A 556 -17.26 -21.89 -16.29
C SER A 556 -16.78 -20.98 -15.17
N SER A 557 -17.67 -20.67 -14.22
CA SER A 557 -17.30 -20.04 -12.93
C SER A 557 -16.73 -18.62 -13.05
N PHE A 558 -17.16 -17.84 -14.05
CA PHE A 558 -16.82 -16.42 -14.10
C PHE A 558 -17.45 -15.64 -12.93
N ARG A 559 -16.69 -14.68 -12.39
CA ARG A 559 -17.25 -13.67 -11.48
C ARG A 559 -17.91 -12.57 -12.29
N ASP A 560 -19.00 -12.00 -11.76
CA ASP A 560 -19.82 -10.98 -12.44
C ASP A 560 -18.99 -9.86 -13.07
N HIS A 561 -18.05 -9.28 -12.31
CA HIS A 561 -17.18 -8.19 -12.79
C HIS A 561 -16.27 -8.57 -13.98
N VAL A 562 -15.92 -9.85 -14.12
CA VAL A 562 -15.12 -10.34 -15.27
C VAL A 562 -16.00 -10.41 -16.49
N PHE A 563 -17.21 -10.97 -16.34
CA PHE A 563 -18.18 -11.08 -17.42
C PHE A 563 -18.59 -9.70 -17.96
N GLU A 564 -18.83 -8.73 -17.07
CA GLU A 564 -19.12 -7.34 -17.45
C GLU A 564 -18.02 -6.71 -18.33
N VAL A 565 -16.75 -7.01 -18.07
CA VAL A 565 -15.63 -6.49 -18.87
C VAL A 565 -15.56 -7.18 -20.24
N ILE A 566 -15.84 -8.48 -20.31
CA ILE A 566 -15.91 -9.26 -21.57
C ILE A 566 -17.09 -8.78 -22.43
N GLU A 567 -18.24 -8.48 -21.85
CA GLU A 567 -19.37 -7.87 -22.55
C GLU A 567 -19.02 -6.46 -23.05
N ARG A 568 -18.46 -5.60 -22.18
CA ARG A 568 -18.13 -4.22 -22.53
C ARG A 568 -17.13 -4.11 -23.67
N THR A 569 -16.24 -5.09 -23.82
CA THR A 569 -15.22 -5.14 -24.88
C THR A 569 -15.73 -5.78 -26.17
N GLY A 570 -16.93 -6.38 -26.18
CA GLY A 570 -17.47 -7.11 -27.33
C GLY A 570 -16.88 -8.51 -27.52
N ALA A 571 -15.96 -8.94 -26.63
CA ALA A 571 -15.35 -10.26 -26.71
C ALA A 571 -16.38 -11.39 -26.47
N ALA A 572 -17.43 -11.13 -25.68
CA ALA A 572 -18.53 -12.07 -25.46
C ALA A 572 -19.25 -12.45 -26.77
N ASP A 573 -19.50 -11.47 -27.64
CA ASP A 573 -20.22 -11.67 -28.90
C ASP A 573 -19.38 -12.46 -29.91
N GLU A 574 -18.06 -12.24 -29.94
CA GLU A 574 -17.15 -12.97 -30.83
C GLU A 574 -16.86 -14.40 -30.35
N ILE A 575 -16.77 -14.60 -29.04
CA ILE A 575 -16.63 -15.95 -28.46
C ILE A 575 -17.95 -16.71 -28.60
N GLY A 576 -19.10 -16.04 -28.45
CA GLY A 576 -20.42 -16.67 -28.42
C GLY A 576 -20.89 -16.86 -26.98
N LEU A 577 -22.06 -16.29 -26.67
CA LEU A 577 -22.67 -16.31 -25.34
C LEU A 577 -22.99 -17.74 -24.85
N ASP A 578 -23.22 -18.67 -25.78
CA ASP A 578 -23.42 -20.10 -25.54
C ASP A 578 -22.18 -20.83 -25.01
N SER A 579 -21.00 -20.20 -25.07
CA SER A 579 -19.76 -20.75 -24.54
C SER A 579 -19.51 -20.39 -23.06
N PHE A 580 -20.40 -19.64 -22.42
CA PHE A 580 -20.24 -19.14 -21.04
C PHE A 580 -21.28 -19.77 -20.11
N PHE A 581 -20.81 -20.49 -19.09
CA PHE A 581 -21.68 -21.16 -18.12
C PHE A 581 -21.42 -20.69 -16.68
N PRO A 582 -22.47 -20.63 -15.84
CA PRO A 582 -22.33 -20.15 -14.46
C PRO A 582 -21.62 -21.15 -13.54
N SER A 583 -21.59 -22.44 -13.91
CA SER A 583 -20.99 -23.50 -13.09
C SER A 583 -20.32 -24.57 -13.95
N GLU A 584 -19.34 -25.25 -13.37
CA GLU A 584 -18.68 -26.42 -13.98
C GLU A 584 -19.69 -27.50 -14.38
N SER A 585 -20.69 -27.77 -13.52
CA SER A 585 -21.74 -28.75 -13.81
C SER A 585 -22.61 -28.39 -15.01
N SER A 586 -22.95 -27.10 -15.17
CA SER A 586 -23.72 -26.62 -16.33
C SER A 586 -22.89 -26.73 -17.61
N ALA A 587 -21.62 -26.33 -17.55
CA ALA A 587 -20.70 -26.41 -18.68
C ALA A 587 -20.50 -27.86 -19.14
N VAL A 588 -20.25 -28.78 -18.20
CA VAL A 588 -20.11 -30.21 -18.50
C VAL A 588 -21.40 -30.74 -19.12
N ALA A 589 -22.58 -30.39 -18.59
CA ALA A 589 -23.84 -30.88 -19.13
C ALA A 589 -24.12 -30.45 -20.58
N ALA A 590 -23.77 -29.22 -20.95
CA ALA A 590 -23.93 -28.72 -22.32
C ALA A 590 -23.11 -29.54 -23.32
N ILE A 591 -21.83 -29.81 -23.02
CA ILE A 591 -20.93 -30.51 -23.95
C ILE A 591 -20.99 -32.02 -23.87
N TYR A 592 -21.52 -32.59 -22.78
CA TYR A 592 -21.37 -34.02 -22.55
C TYR A 592 -21.96 -34.86 -23.68
N ALA A 593 -23.12 -34.46 -24.21
CA ALA A 593 -23.79 -35.18 -25.28
C ALA A 593 -23.05 -35.09 -26.62
N GLU A 594 -22.43 -33.95 -26.91
CA GLU A 594 -21.67 -33.72 -28.15
C GLU A 594 -20.28 -34.37 -28.09
N ALA A 595 -19.61 -34.27 -26.94
CA ALA A 595 -18.31 -34.88 -26.68
C ALA A 595 -18.37 -36.42 -26.67
N HIS A 596 -19.45 -37.02 -26.17
CA HIS A 596 -19.63 -38.46 -26.09
C HIS A 596 -20.74 -38.93 -27.07
N GLN A 597 -20.38 -39.14 -28.34
CA GLN A 597 -21.27 -39.54 -29.46
C GLN A 597 -22.08 -40.84 -29.24
N LYS A 598 -21.88 -41.56 -28.13
CA LYS A 598 -22.79 -42.59 -27.58
C LYS A 598 -22.86 -42.39 -26.06
N ARG A 599 -24.08 -42.21 -25.53
CA ARG A 599 -24.41 -41.96 -24.10
C ARG A 599 -24.05 -43.12 -23.14
N THR A 600 -23.08 -43.97 -23.49
CA THR A 600 -22.78 -45.25 -22.82
C THR A 600 -21.29 -45.51 -22.56
N GLU A 601 -20.42 -44.50 -22.61
CA GLU A 601 -19.10 -44.63 -21.99
C GLU A 601 -19.24 -44.49 -20.47
N GLU A 602 -19.33 -45.62 -19.78
CA GLU A 602 -19.39 -45.68 -18.31
C GLU A 602 -18.10 -45.16 -17.62
N ASP A 603 -17.03 -44.90 -18.37
CA ASP A 603 -15.69 -44.61 -17.83
C ASP A 603 -15.35 -43.11 -17.72
N CYS A 604 -16.28 -42.20 -18.06
CA CYS A 604 -16.03 -40.75 -17.92
C CYS A 604 -16.18 -40.28 -16.46
N PRO A 605 -15.13 -39.72 -15.82
CA PRO A 605 -15.20 -39.25 -14.43
C PRO A 605 -16.13 -38.05 -14.25
N LEU A 606 -16.31 -37.23 -15.29
CA LEU A 606 -17.16 -36.03 -15.25
C LEU A 606 -18.66 -36.35 -15.32
N ARG A 607 -19.05 -37.58 -15.70
CA ARG A 607 -20.46 -38.01 -15.76
C ARG A 607 -21.20 -37.82 -14.42
N ALA A 608 -20.48 -37.93 -13.31
CA ALA A 608 -21.08 -37.75 -12.00
C ALA A 608 -21.44 -36.28 -11.66
N MET A 609 -21.01 -35.30 -12.47
CA MET A 609 -21.44 -33.90 -12.37
C MET A 609 -22.76 -33.61 -13.08
N LEU A 610 -23.23 -34.51 -13.96
CA LEU A 610 -24.49 -34.34 -14.66
C LEU A 610 -25.68 -34.46 -13.69
N PRO A 611 -26.76 -33.68 -13.91
CA PRO A 611 -28.01 -33.90 -13.20
C PRO A 611 -28.49 -35.34 -13.37
N ARG A 612 -29.13 -35.89 -12.34
CA ARG A 612 -29.61 -37.27 -12.38
C ARG A 612 -31.12 -37.31 -12.29
N VAL A 613 -31.74 -38.07 -13.19
CA VAL A 613 -33.15 -38.42 -13.11
C VAL A 613 -33.24 -39.81 -12.50
N VAL A 614 -33.88 -39.92 -11.35
CA VAL A 614 -33.95 -41.14 -10.56
C VAL A 614 -35.39 -41.57 -10.39
N GLU A 615 -35.73 -42.78 -10.85
CA GLU A 615 -37.02 -43.38 -10.53
C GLU A 615 -37.07 -43.79 -9.05
N LEU A 616 -38.11 -43.34 -8.35
CA LEU A 616 -38.35 -43.61 -6.94
C LEU A 616 -39.43 -44.67 -6.74
N SER A 617 -39.17 -45.62 -5.85
CA SER A 617 -40.16 -46.60 -5.41
C SER A 617 -40.20 -46.73 -3.89
N LEU A 618 -41.24 -47.36 -3.33
CA LEU A 618 -41.38 -47.58 -1.90
C LEU A 618 -40.39 -48.64 -1.43
N HIS A 619 -39.50 -48.23 -0.53
CA HIS A 619 -38.60 -49.12 0.17
C HIS A 619 -39.31 -49.69 1.42
N PRO A 620 -38.99 -50.92 1.87
CA PRO A 620 -39.65 -51.56 3.03
C PRO A 620 -39.57 -50.81 4.37
N ASP A 621 -38.76 -49.75 4.46
CA ASP A 621 -38.67 -48.88 5.64
C ASP A 621 -39.67 -47.70 5.60
N GLY A 622 -40.62 -47.73 4.66
CA GLY A 622 -41.60 -46.67 4.43
C GLY A 622 -41.05 -45.46 3.64
N SER A 623 -39.75 -45.44 3.31
CA SER A 623 -39.14 -44.33 2.56
C SER A 623 -39.18 -44.56 1.05
N ARG A 624 -39.23 -43.48 0.26
CA ARG A 624 -39.10 -43.57 -1.22
C ARG A 624 -37.64 -43.46 -1.63
N ARG A 625 -37.07 -44.53 -2.20
CA ARG A 625 -35.65 -44.62 -2.60
C ARG A 625 -35.48 -44.91 -4.08
N ASN A 626 -34.27 -44.67 -4.58
CA ASN A 626 -33.86 -44.98 -5.96
C ASN A 626 -34.12 -46.46 -6.26
N ALA A 627 -35.06 -46.74 -7.18
CA ALA A 627 -35.50 -48.10 -7.47
C ALA A 627 -34.37 -48.96 -8.06
N GLN A 628 -33.58 -48.40 -8.97
CA GLN A 628 -32.46 -49.09 -9.61
C GLN A 628 -31.34 -49.42 -8.60
N ARG A 629 -30.96 -48.46 -7.75
CA ARG A 629 -29.89 -48.63 -6.76
C ARG A 629 -30.23 -49.65 -5.67
N TYR A 630 -31.50 -49.74 -5.29
CA TYR A 630 -31.97 -50.62 -4.20
C TYR A 630 -32.69 -51.88 -4.73
N GLY A 631 -32.77 -52.09 -6.05
CA GLY A 631 -33.46 -53.23 -6.65
C GLY A 631 -34.96 -53.28 -6.35
N LEU A 632 -35.63 -52.12 -6.22
CA LEU A 632 -37.05 -52.04 -5.86
C LEU A 632 -37.94 -52.20 -7.09
N ALA A 633 -39.09 -52.84 -6.91
CA ALA A 633 -40.11 -52.94 -7.96
C ALA A 633 -40.68 -51.56 -8.31
N THR A 634 -40.83 -51.25 -9.59
CA THR A 634 -41.39 -49.99 -10.08
C THR A 634 -42.84 -50.17 -10.50
N CYS A 635 -43.68 -49.14 -10.36
CA CYS A 635 -45.06 -49.20 -10.84
C CYS A 635 -45.10 -49.13 -12.37
N ARG A 636 -46.00 -49.92 -13.00
CA ARG A 636 -46.15 -49.95 -14.46
C ARG A 636 -46.98 -48.78 -15.00
N VAL A 637 -47.84 -48.21 -14.15
CA VAL A 637 -48.84 -47.19 -14.53
C VAL A 637 -48.40 -45.78 -14.13
N ILE A 638 -47.59 -45.64 -13.07
CA ILE A 638 -47.09 -44.37 -12.53
C ILE A 638 -45.56 -44.39 -12.45
N ALA A 639 -44.89 -43.46 -13.13
CA ALA A 639 -43.47 -43.22 -12.98
C ALA A 639 -43.24 -42.05 -12.01
N VAL A 640 -42.51 -42.28 -10.91
CA VAL A 640 -42.12 -41.21 -9.98
C VAL A 640 -40.66 -40.86 -10.22
N LEU A 641 -40.40 -39.79 -10.95
CA LEU A 641 -39.06 -39.41 -11.40
C LEU A 641 -38.58 -38.21 -10.58
N ARG A 642 -37.50 -38.40 -9.80
CA ARG A 642 -36.85 -37.31 -9.08
C ARG A 642 -35.73 -36.71 -9.91
N ILE A 643 -35.72 -35.39 -10.03
CA ILE A 643 -34.63 -34.65 -10.64
C ILE A 643 -33.68 -34.22 -9.51
N ASP A 644 -32.43 -34.68 -9.55
CA ASP A 644 -31.36 -34.32 -8.62
C ASP A 644 -30.36 -33.39 -9.33
N GLY A 645 -30.13 -32.20 -8.77
CA GLY A 645 -29.15 -31.21 -9.27
C GLY A 645 -29.75 -29.85 -9.59
N ALA A 646 -28.94 -28.98 -10.19
CA ALA A 646 -29.39 -27.67 -10.69
C ALA A 646 -30.01 -27.83 -12.08
N LEU A 647 -31.12 -27.15 -12.34
CA LEU A 647 -31.70 -27.04 -13.68
C LEU A 647 -31.37 -25.66 -14.25
N THR A 648 -30.54 -25.63 -15.27
CA THR A 648 -30.13 -24.43 -15.99
C THR A 648 -30.47 -24.58 -17.47
N PHE A 649 -30.44 -23.49 -18.24
CA PHE A 649 -30.64 -23.53 -19.69
C PHE A 649 -29.80 -24.63 -20.37
N ALA A 650 -28.59 -24.87 -19.84
CA ALA A 650 -27.62 -25.85 -20.33
C ALA A 650 -27.98 -27.31 -20.00
N THR A 651 -28.79 -27.55 -18.96
CA THR A 651 -29.05 -28.89 -18.44
C THR A 651 -30.48 -29.37 -18.68
N VAL A 652 -31.39 -28.46 -19.02
CA VAL A 652 -32.83 -28.76 -19.13
C VAL A 652 -33.11 -29.78 -20.22
N ASP A 653 -32.45 -29.67 -21.37
CA ASP A 653 -32.59 -30.62 -22.48
C ASP A 653 -32.04 -32.00 -22.14
N TYR A 654 -30.89 -32.05 -21.44
CA TYR A 654 -30.33 -33.30 -20.95
C TYR A 654 -31.31 -34.03 -19.99
N VAL A 655 -31.90 -33.30 -19.05
CA VAL A 655 -32.88 -33.84 -18.10
C VAL A 655 -34.17 -34.28 -18.81
N ALA A 656 -34.64 -33.49 -19.79
CA ALA A 656 -35.80 -33.82 -20.62
C ALA A 656 -35.59 -35.14 -21.38
N ASP A 657 -34.45 -35.29 -22.03
CA ASP A 657 -34.08 -36.49 -22.76
C ASP A 657 -33.93 -37.72 -21.86
N GLU A 658 -33.35 -37.56 -20.67
CA GLU A 658 -33.22 -38.64 -19.70
C GLU A 658 -34.61 -39.10 -19.21
N ILE A 659 -35.52 -38.16 -18.94
CA ILE A 659 -36.92 -38.47 -18.60
C ILE A 659 -37.58 -39.24 -19.74
N LYS A 660 -37.47 -38.76 -20.99
CA LYS A 660 -38.02 -39.42 -22.18
C LYS A 660 -37.48 -40.84 -22.35
N THR A 661 -36.17 -41.02 -22.13
CA THR A 661 -35.51 -42.32 -22.22
C THR A 661 -36.04 -43.30 -21.16
N GLN A 662 -36.28 -42.84 -19.93
CA GLN A 662 -36.81 -43.70 -18.86
C GLN A 662 -38.28 -44.11 -19.05
N ILE A 663 -39.06 -43.34 -19.80
CA ILE A 663 -40.49 -43.63 -20.04
C ILE A 663 -40.76 -44.33 -21.38
N ALA A 664 -39.84 -44.26 -22.36
CA ALA A 664 -40.07 -44.71 -23.74
C ALA A 664 -40.52 -46.17 -23.89
N ASP A 665 -40.06 -47.07 -23.01
CA ASP A 665 -40.32 -48.52 -23.10
C ASP A 665 -41.45 -49.02 -22.17
N ARG A 666 -42.40 -48.15 -21.79
CA ARG A 666 -43.47 -48.48 -20.81
C ARG A 666 -44.89 -48.33 -21.37
N PRO A 667 -45.46 -49.37 -21.99
CA PRO A 667 -46.75 -49.28 -22.69
C PRO A 667 -47.97 -49.09 -21.76
N GLU A 668 -47.84 -49.42 -20.47
CA GLU A 668 -48.92 -49.28 -19.47
C GLU A 668 -48.85 -47.94 -18.71
N LEU A 669 -47.85 -47.11 -18.98
CA LEU A 669 -47.61 -45.86 -18.26
C LEU A 669 -48.67 -44.82 -18.62
N ARG A 670 -49.38 -44.30 -17.62
CA ARG A 670 -50.42 -43.28 -17.79
C ARG A 670 -50.07 -41.96 -17.11
N HIS A 671 -49.28 -42.00 -16.04
CA HIS A 671 -48.97 -40.82 -15.23
C HIS A 671 -47.47 -40.70 -14.93
N VAL A 672 -46.93 -39.49 -15.09
CA VAL A 672 -45.55 -39.13 -14.75
C VAL A 672 -45.56 -38.10 -13.63
N LEU A 673 -44.98 -38.45 -12.48
CA LEU A 673 -44.81 -37.55 -11.34
C LEU A 673 -43.37 -37.08 -11.26
N LEU A 674 -43.13 -35.80 -11.56
CA LEU A 674 -41.84 -35.13 -11.43
C LEU A 674 -41.66 -34.66 -9.98
N ALA A 675 -40.71 -35.27 -9.28
CA ALA A 675 -40.37 -34.95 -7.90
C ALA A 675 -39.20 -33.97 -7.85
N GLY A 676 -39.49 -32.70 -7.54
CA GLY A 676 -38.55 -31.59 -7.57
C GLY A 676 -37.78 -31.34 -6.27
N HIS A 677 -37.95 -32.14 -5.22
CA HIS A 677 -37.26 -31.90 -3.94
C HIS A 677 -35.73 -32.15 -4.03
N GLY A 678 -35.26 -32.79 -5.10
CA GLY A 678 -33.85 -32.95 -5.43
C GLY A 678 -33.27 -31.77 -6.23
N LEU A 679 -34.10 -30.82 -6.69
CA LEU A 679 -33.64 -29.64 -7.41
C LEU A 679 -32.94 -28.69 -6.44
N SER A 680 -31.71 -28.30 -6.77
CA SER A 680 -30.96 -27.31 -5.98
C SER A 680 -31.35 -25.89 -6.35
N SER A 681 -31.55 -25.62 -7.64
CA SER A 681 -31.88 -24.30 -8.20
C SER A 681 -32.46 -24.47 -9.61
N VAL A 682 -33.21 -23.47 -10.09
CA VAL A 682 -33.74 -23.39 -11.46
C VAL A 682 -33.56 -21.96 -11.99
N ASP A 683 -33.00 -21.77 -13.19
CA ASP A 683 -32.96 -20.46 -13.86
C ASP A 683 -34.22 -20.19 -14.71
N GLU A 684 -34.41 -18.97 -15.20
CA GLU A 684 -35.64 -18.58 -15.92
C GLU A 684 -35.84 -19.41 -17.19
N ILE A 685 -34.79 -19.63 -17.98
CA ILE A 685 -34.83 -20.39 -19.23
C ILE A 685 -35.13 -21.87 -18.96
N ALA A 686 -34.49 -22.46 -17.94
CA ALA A 686 -34.75 -23.81 -17.49
C ALA A 686 -36.17 -24.00 -16.99
N SER A 687 -36.77 -22.97 -16.40
CA SER A 687 -38.16 -22.99 -15.96
C SER A 687 -39.13 -23.10 -17.14
N GLU A 688 -38.85 -22.36 -18.23
CA GLU A 688 -39.60 -22.46 -19.50
C GLU A 688 -39.40 -23.83 -20.15
N GLY A 689 -38.17 -24.34 -20.18
CA GLY A 689 -37.87 -25.67 -20.69
C GLY A 689 -38.55 -26.79 -19.90
N LEU A 690 -38.65 -26.65 -18.56
CA LEU A 690 -39.40 -27.59 -17.72
C LEU A 690 -40.90 -27.54 -18.03
N ALA A 691 -41.48 -26.35 -18.22
CA ALA A 691 -42.87 -26.20 -18.62
C ALA A 691 -43.13 -26.80 -20.02
N ALA A 692 -42.21 -26.56 -20.97
CA ALA A 692 -42.26 -27.14 -22.31
C ALA A 692 -42.22 -28.67 -22.27
N LEU A 693 -41.35 -29.26 -21.44
CA LEU A 693 -41.31 -30.71 -21.22
C LEU A 693 -42.64 -31.25 -20.68
N VAL A 694 -43.27 -30.56 -19.72
CA VAL A 694 -44.57 -30.96 -19.17
C VAL A 694 -45.65 -30.96 -20.27
N VAL A 695 -45.65 -29.94 -21.14
CA VAL A 695 -46.58 -29.87 -22.28
C VAL A 695 -46.30 -30.99 -23.27
N GLU A 696 -45.04 -31.23 -23.64
CA GLU A 696 -44.66 -32.27 -24.60
C GLU A 696 -45.03 -33.68 -24.12
N LEU A 697 -44.86 -33.95 -22.82
CA LEU A 697 -45.29 -35.20 -22.21
C LEU A 697 -46.82 -35.35 -22.19
N ARG A 698 -47.57 -34.26 -22.00
CA ARG A 698 -49.04 -34.26 -22.09
C ARG A 698 -49.53 -34.51 -23.51
N ASP A 699 -48.89 -33.89 -24.50
CA ASP A 699 -49.18 -34.10 -25.92
C ASP A 699 -48.88 -35.54 -26.36
N SER A 700 -47.90 -36.19 -25.69
CA SER A 700 -47.58 -37.61 -25.87
C SER A 700 -48.56 -38.56 -25.18
N GLY A 701 -49.60 -38.05 -24.51
CA GLY A 701 -50.68 -38.83 -23.89
C GLY A 701 -50.50 -39.16 -22.40
N TYR A 702 -49.49 -38.60 -21.73
CA TYR A 702 -49.26 -38.80 -20.29
C TYR A 702 -49.91 -37.71 -19.44
N GLU A 703 -50.51 -38.07 -18.31
CA GLU A 703 -50.81 -37.08 -17.28
C GLU A 703 -49.54 -36.75 -16.48
N VAL A 704 -49.24 -35.47 -16.30
CA VAL A 704 -48.00 -35.02 -15.65
C VAL A 704 -48.32 -34.15 -14.44
N SER A 705 -47.75 -34.53 -13.30
CA SER A 705 -47.81 -33.80 -12.04
C SER A 705 -46.42 -33.47 -11.53
N VAL A 706 -46.28 -32.36 -10.80
CA VAL A 706 -45.02 -31.92 -10.18
C VAL A 706 -45.20 -31.89 -8.67
N SER A 707 -44.18 -32.30 -7.90
CA SER A 707 -44.27 -32.29 -6.44
C SER A 707 -42.99 -31.95 -5.71
N GLY A 708 -43.13 -31.34 -4.53
CA GLY A 708 -42.02 -31.12 -3.60
C GLY A 708 -40.98 -30.11 -4.09
N LEU A 709 -41.39 -29.12 -4.86
CA LEU A 709 -40.53 -27.99 -5.24
C LEU A 709 -40.16 -27.16 -4.01
N LYS A 710 -38.92 -26.68 -3.94
CA LYS A 710 -38.49 -25.72 -2.92
C LYS A 710 -39.06 -24.34 -3.22
N ASP A 711 -39.21 -23.50 -2.19
CA ASP A 711 -39.76 -22.14 -2.32
C ASP A 711 -39.00 -21.32 -3.38
N GLU A 712 -37.66 -21.37 -3.39
CA GLU A 712 -36.82 -20.68 -4.38
C GLU A 712 -37.12 -21.08 -5.83
N VAL A 713 -37.52 -22.33 -6.07
CA VAL A 713 -37.87 -22.83 -7.41
C VAL A 713 -39.31 -22.44 -7.78
N LEU A 714 -40.21 -22.44 -6.79
CA LEU A 714 -41.59 -21.98 -6.96
C LEU A 714 -41.62 -20.49 -7.32
N ASP A 715 -40.81 -19.67 -6.66
CA ASP A 715 -40.70 -18.23 -6.93
C ASP A 715 -40.27 -17.95 -8.39
N VAL A 716 -39.32 -18.73 -8.92
CA VAL A 716 -38.89 -18.61 -10.32
C VAL A 716 -40.02 -19.02 -11.28
N LEU A 717 -40.68 -20.15 -11.02
CA LEU A 717 -41.81 -20.64 -11.85
C LEU A 717 -43.02 -19.71 -11.84
N GLU A 718 -43.28 -19.03 -10.71
CA GLU A 718 -44.33 -18.02 -10.59
C GLU A 718 -43.95 -16.75 -11.35
N ARG A 719 -42.70 -16.28 -11.20
CA ARG A 719 -42.20 -15.09 -11.90
C ARG A 719 -42.21 -15.24 -13.43
N THR A 720 -41.86 -16.43 -13.94
CA THR A 720 -41.86 -16.72 -15.38
C THR A 720 -43.23 -17.12 -15.92
N GLY A 721 -44.27 -17.23 -15.08
CA GLY A 721 -45.61 -17.68 -15.47
C GLY A 721 -45.70 -19.19 -15.83
N CYS A 722 -44.60 -19.93 -15.69
CA CYS A 722 -44.54 -21.36 -15.97
C CYS A 722 -45.43 -22.18 -15.03
N LEU A 723 -45.71 -21.68 -13.82
CA LEU A 723 -46.62 -22.33 -12.88
C LEU A 723 -48.06 -22.44 -13.43
N GLU A 724 -48.52 -21.45 -14.19
CA GLU A 724 -49.84 -21.48 -14.84
C GLU A 724 -49.89 -22.51 -15.97
N ILE A 725 -48.78 -22.67 -16.71
CA ILE A 725 -48.63 -23.64 -17.81
C ILE A 725 -48.65 -25.08 -17.27
N ILE A 726 -47.93 -25.32 -16.17
CA ILE A 726 -47.93 -26.61 -15.48
C ILE A 726 -49.33 -26.88 -14.90
N GLY A 727 -50.01 -25.84 -14.42
CA GLY A 727 -51.37 -25.90 -13.86
C GLY A 727 -51.34 -26.15 -12.36
N ALA A 728 -52.00 -25.26 -11.59
CA ALA A 728 -51.99 -25.30 -10.13
C ALA A 728 -52.48 -26.63 -9.53
N ASP A 729 -53.46 -27.27 -10.19
CA ASP A 729 -54.02 -28.56 -9.76
C ASP A 729 -53.07 -29.75 -9.98
N ALA A 730 -52.01 -29.57 -10.78
CA ALA A 730 -50.99 -30.57 -11.06
C ALA A 730 -49.72 -30.39 -10.20
N VAL A 731 -49.68 -29.36 -9.33
CA VAL A 731 -48.53 -29.07 -8.45
C VAL A 731 -48.89 -29.41 -7.00
N PHE A 732 -48.15 -30.34 -6.42
CA PHE A 732 -48.41 -30.82 -5.06
C PHE A 732 -47.29 -30.43 -4.09
N PRO A 733 -47.61 -30.05 -2.85
CA PRO A 733 -46.59 -29.64 -1.87
C PRO A 733 -45.68 -30.80 -1.44
N THR A 734 -46.17 -32.05 -1.49
CA THR A 734 -45.37 -33.23 -1.15
C THR A 734 -45.66 -34.38 -2.10
N ARG A 735 -44.64 -35.22 -2.32
CA ARG A 735 -44.75 -36.44 -3.12
C ARG A 735 -45.84 -37.39 -2.62
N ALA A 736 -46.00 -37.52 -1.30
CA ALA A 736 -47.01 -38.40 -0.71
C ALA A 736 -48.43 -37.98 -1.11
N LYS A 737 -48.77 -36.70 -0.96
CA LYS A 737 -50.06 -36.13 -1.39
C LYS A 737 -50.29 -36.25 -2.89
N ALA A 738 -49.24 -36.04 -3.69
CA ALA A 738 -49.32 -36.23 -5.14
C ALA A 738 -49.73 -37.66 -5.48
N ILE A 739 -49.06 -38.65 -4.86
CA ILE A 739 -49.31 -40.07 -5.12
C ILE A 739 -50.70 -40.48 -4.65
N GLU A 740 -51.13 -40.04 -3.46
CA GLU A 740 -52.51 -40.28 -2.98
C GLU A 740 -53.57 -39.74 -3.95
N ALA A 741 -53.37 -38.54 -4.49
CA ALA A 741 -54.31 -37.90 -5.41
C ALA A 741 -54.38 -38.59 -6.79
N ILE A 742 -53.22 -38.99 -7.33
CA ILE A 742 -53.14 -39.56 -8.68
C ILE A 742 -53.39 -41.07 -8.72
N HIS A 743 -53.19 -41.79 -7.60
CA HIS A 743 -53.15 -43.26 -7.60
C HIS A 743 -54.46 -43.89 -8.09
N HIS A 744 -55.61 -43.49 -7.53
CA HIS A 744 -56.91 -44.05 -7.88
C HIS A 744 -57.27 -43.78 -9.35
N LYS A 745 -56.99 -42.57 -9.84
CA LYS A 745 -57.27 -42.15 -11.21
C LYS A 745 -56.36 -42.88 -12.22
N ALA A 746 -55.09 -43.04 -11.90
CA ALA A 746 -54.13 -43.69 -12.79
C ALA A 746 -54.43 -45.19 -12.96
N HIS A 747 -54.85 -45.88 -11.89
CA HIS A 747 -55.13 -47.33 -11.88
C HIS A 747 -56.57 -47.69 -12.29
N GLU A 748 -57.40 -46.73 -12.69
CA GLU A 748 -58.78 -46.98 -13.11
C GLU A 748 -58.82 -47.88 -14.37
N GLY A 749 -59.42 -49.06 -14.25
CA GLY A 749 -59.51 -50.06 -15.34
C GLY A 749 -58.27 -50.93 -15.54
N VAL A 750 -57.38 -51.04 -14.54
CA VAL A 750 -56.21 -51.95 -14.54
C VAL A 750 -56.39 -52.98 -13.41
N ASP A 751 -56.37 -54.28 -13.73
CA ASP A 751 -56.60 -55.35 -12.75
C ASP A 751 -55.50 -55.44 -11.67
N GLU A 752 -55.94 -55.64 -10.43
CA GLU A 752 -55.21 -55.64 -9.15
C GLU A 752 -53.80 -56.25 -9.23
N HIS A 753 -52.79 -55.38 -9.31
CA HIS A 753 -51.43 -55.68 -8.88
C HIS A 753 -51.08 -54.76 -7.71
N PRO A 754 -50.42 -55.25 -6.65
CA PRO A 754 -50.00 -54.40 -5.55
C PRO A 754 -49.05 -53.33 -6.10
N CYS A 755 -49.50 -52.07 -6.05
CA CYS A 755 -48.72 -50.95 -6.53
C CYS A 755 -47.52 -50.74 -5.59
N PRO A 756 -46.27 -50.85 -6.07
CA PRO A 756 -45.08 -50.73 -5.23
C PRO A 756 -44.80 -49.29 -4.77
N LEU A 757 -45.77 -48.39 -4.97
CA LEU A 757 -45.74 -47.01 -4.47
C LEU A 757 -46.58 -46.86 -3.19
N ILE A 758 -47.55 -47.74 -2.90
CA ILE A 758 -48.41 -47.61 -1.72
C ILE A 758 -48.14 -48.76 -0.74
N GLU A 759 -48.09 -48.44 0.55
CA GLU A 759 -48.07 -49.44 1.61
C GLU A 759 -49.44 -50.15 1.62
N VAL A 760 -49.46 -51.45 1.32
CA VAL A 760 -50.68 -52.26 1.47
C VAL A 760 -50.94 -52.40 2.96
N VAL A 761 -51.81 -51.56 3.52
CA VAL A 761 -52.34 -51.76 4.87
C VAL A 761 -53.33 -52.92 4.79
N GLU A 762 -52.94 -54.10 5.28
CA GLU A 762 -53.90 -55.17 5.56
C GLU A 762 -54.89 -54.69 6.63
N ILE A 763 -56.09 -54.30 6.20
CA ILE A 763 -57.22 -54.09 7.10
C ILE A 763 -57.80 -55.48 7.40
N TYR A 764 -57.41 -56.07 8.53
CA TYR A 764 -58.23 -57.10 9.17
C TYR A 764 -59.40 -56.42 9.90
N GLU A 765 -60.61 -56.71 9.42
CA GLU A 765 -61.98 -56.53 9.97
C GLU A 765 -62.20 -55.63 11.21
N THR A 766 -63.10 -54.65 11.10
CA THR A 766 -64.43 -54.67 11.76
C THR A 766 -65.40 -53.64 11.22
#